data_AF-A0A2N2JJP4-F1
#
_entry.id   AF-A0A2N2JJP4-F1
#
_cell.length_a   1.000
_cell.length_b   1.000
_cell.length_c   1.000
_cell.angle_alpha   90.00
_cell.angle_beta   90.00
_cell.angle_gamma   90.00
#
_symmetry.space_group_name_H-M   'P 1'
#
loop_
_entity.id
_entity.type
_entity.pdbx_description
1 polymer ?
#
loop_
_entity_poly.entity_id
_entity_poly.type
_entity_poly.pdbx_seq_one_letter_code
_entity_poly.pdbx_strand_id
1 'polypeptide(L)'
;MRRDRSPATHLLAAHRVCGLLAVVGWLAAGCGGDSGGATDTVAEVTEDTGGGGDSAAPDTGVDTGGGVDTIPGCAENTPCDDGDPCTTGDACDAGGACVGVAVTCDDGLSCTLDKCSADGSCQNTRVAGFCLTTGDAVACVAHNGPDPGNGCRVCDANASGGPTFVTLAEGAPCDDSDACTTNEVCELGACVAKGTLDCSSDNACVTRSCVAAIGCVNSNVTGECDDGDPCTVGDACEGGVCGAGADALDCDDADACTLDACVPGVGCTHDPDALCDDSDPCTHDTCLTGGNCQHAAFTGPCEDGNPCTTGEVCDVGGTCAGGTANDCEDLNSCTLDSCHPVLGCLHLFAAGGCDDGDACTINDVCVAGECFGAKTNQCALCPVTVTDHANKITSLELANDGNQGSGLDVDSDPSTCAPDSDCSGGVDNALGIIGALLNDSVAASVNDGVVKWIVDLKDLTWDGEPFAMHVYDSGLTDASEAALCDFQHDTCEYDVAQLSFDQNCVPYFSFDNAQIVNGELVAGGTNSLISMVLPLQGGSLLSVTIAWARVRASYTEENGKITSLSAVIGGAIPKSQLEAAISGLDPGSLPIDKDAALGLLGLLPADIDLDGDGIKESMSLGMRINTIPAIIAE
;
A
#
# COMPACT_ATOMS: atom_id res chain seq x y z
N MET A 1 -51.65 16.67 -51.01
CA MET A 1 -51.09 16.48 -52.36
C MET A 1 -49.58 16.35 -52.22
N ARG A 2 -49.02 15.21 -52.67
CA ARG A 2 -47.60 14.78 -52.73
C ARG A 2 -46.90 14.59 -51.36
N ARG A 3 -46.86 13.38 -50.77
CA ARG A 3 -45.98 12.18 -50.99
C ARG A 3 -44.50 12.50 -50.69
N ASP A 4 -43.70 11.71 -49.97
CA ASP A 4 -43.81 10.38 -49.35
C ASP A 4 -42.58 10.18 -48.40
N ARG A 5 -42.77 9.41 -47.32
CA ARG A 5 -41.87 8.41 -46.67
C ARG A 5 -40.45 8.75 -46.14
N SER A 6 -40.24 8.47 -44.84
CA SER A 6 -38.97 7.98 -44.22
C SER A 6 -38.63 6.54 -44.71
N PRO A 7 -37.42 5.94 -44.49
CA PRO A 7 -36.85 5.64 -43.16
C PRO A 7 -35.30 5.64 -43.04
N ALA A 8 -34.84 5.34 -41.82
CA ALA A 8 -33.46 5.09 -41.37
C ALA A 8 -32.72 3.95 -42.10
N THR A 9 -31.37 3.94 -42.09
CA THR A 9 -30.48 2.89 -41.51
C THR A 9 -28.98 3.04 -41.89
N HIS A 10 -28.13 2.83 -40.87
CA HIS A 10 -26.81 2.14 -40.83
C HIS A 10 -25.61 2.46 -41.74
N LEU A 11 -24.43 2.54 -41.08
CA LEU A 11 -23.19 1.73 -41.25
C LEU A 11 -21.83 2.50 -41.38
N LEU A 12 -21.04 2.38 -40.30
CA LEU A 12 -19.60 2.06 -40.16
C LEU A 12 -18.43 2.76 -40.92
N ALA A 13 -17.44 3.11 -40.08
CA ALA A 13 -15.98 2.92 -40.17
C ALA A 13 -15.07 3.82 -41.05
N ALA A 14 -14.10 4.51 -40.41
CA ALA A 14 -12.67 4.13 -40.41
C ALA A 14 -11.69 5.26 -40.00
N HIS A 15 -10.76 4.89 -39.09
CA HIS A 15 -9.35 5.31 -38.96
C HIS A 15 -8.96 6.71 -38.44
N ARG A 16 -8.12 6.72 -37.39
CA ARG A 16 -6.73 7.25 -37.46
C ARG A 16 -5.83 6.75 -36.33
N VAL A 17 -4.84 5.95 -36.74
CA VAL A 17 -3.56 5.65 -36.07
C VAL A 17 -2.52 6.67 -36.56
N CYS A 18 -1.67 7.18 -35.65
CA CYS A 18 -0.34 7.79 -35.89
C CYS A 18 0.27 8.03 -34.50
N GLY A 19 1.47 7.62 -34.10
CA GLY A 19 2.58 6.91 -34.73
C GLY A 19 3.75 6.95 -33.74
N LEU A 20 4.33 5.78 -33.41
CA LEU A 20 5.43 5.60 -32.46
C LEU A 20 6.71 5.30 -33.25
N LEU A 21 7.74 6.17 -33.17
CA LEU A 21 9.19 5.85 -33.16
C LEU A 21 10.10 7.07 -33.42
N ALA A 22 11.24 7.06 -32.70
CA ALA A 22 12.46 7.89 -32.79
C ALA A 22 12.43 9.15 -31.89
N VAL A 23 13.43 9.45 -31.03
CA VAL A 23 14.89 9.31 -31.16
C VAL A 23 15.56 9.29 -29.76
N VAL A 24 16.63 8.49 -29.65
CA VAL A 24 17.66 8.49 -28.60
C VAL A 24 18.36 9.85 -28.47
N GLY A 25 18.51 10.39 -27.24
CA GLY A 25 19.64 11.29 -26.96
C GLY A 25 19.55 12.27 -25.79
N TRP A 26 20.34 11.96 -24.75
CA TRP A 26 21.18 12.86 -23.94
C TRP A 26 20.60 13.68 -22.78
N LEU A 27 21.16 13.35 -21.60
CA LEU A 27 21.45 14.18 -20.44
C LEU A 27 21.97 15.58 -20.80
N ALA A 28 21.38 16.62 -20.20
CA ALA A 28 22.09 17.68 -19.47
C ALA A 28 21.10 18.72 -18.90
N ALA A 29 21.20 18.88 -17.58
CA ALA A 29 20.88 20.01 -16.72
C ALA A 29 20.35 21.33 -17.34
N GLY A 30 19.36 21.92 -16.66
CA GLY A 30 19.18 23.37 -16.64
C GLY A 30 17.78 23.85 -16.23
N CYS A 31 17.74 24.75 -15.23
CA CYS A 31 16.63 25.58 -14.74
C CYS A 31 15.70 24.89 -13.73
N GLY A 32 15.54 25.34 -12.48
CA GLY A 32 15.77 26.65 -11.88
C GLY A 32 14.50 27.50 -11.88
N GLY A 33 14.02 27.87 -10.69
CA GLY A 33 13.24 29.10 -10.48
C GLY A 33 11.77 28.94 -10.06
N ASP A 34 11.57 29.23 -8.77
CA ASP A 34 10.46 29.98 -8.16
C ASP A 34 9.08 29.34 -7.93
N SER A 35 8.88 29.05 -6.65
CA SER A 35 7.63 28.98 -5.90
C SER A 35 6.99 30.36 -5.73
N GLY A 36 5.77 30.52 -6.24
CA GLY A 36 4.84 31.59 -5.88
C GLY A 36 3.90 31.10 -4.78
N GLY A 37 3.90 31.80 -3.64
CA GLY A 37 3.10 31.46 -2.47
C GLY A 37 1.63 31.89 -2.52
N ALA A 38 0.88 31.46 -1.51
CA ALA A 38 -0.27 32.18 -0.96
C ALA A 38 -0.66 31.57 0.40
N THR A 39 -1.37 32.41 1.18
CA THR A 39 -2.11 32.19 2.44
C THR A 39 -1.41 32.71 3.68
N ASP A 40 -2.08 33.32 4.65
CA ASP A 40 -3.34 34.06 4.69
C ASP A 40 -3.34 34.85 6.01
N THR A 41 -4.13 35.90 6.02
CA THR A 41 -4.51 36.82 7.09
C THR A 41 -4.92 36.16 8.42
N VAL A 42 -4.58 36.82 9.55
CA VAL A 42 -5.40 36.79 10.77
C VAL A 42 -5.40 38.18 11.43
N ALA A 43 -6.60 38.57 11.87
CA ALA A 43 -7.03 39.89 12.31
C ALA A 43 -6.90 40.16 13.81
N GLU A 44 -6.85 41.47 14.12
CA GLU A 44 -7.43 42.24 15.24
C GLU A 44 -7.49 41.69 16.68
N VAL A 45 -6.94 42.48 17.63
CA VAL A 45 -7.60 42.86 18.90
C VAL A 45 -7.24 44.31 19.28
N THR A 46 -8.24 45.09 19.68
CA THR A 46 -8.21 46.53 20.06
C THR A 46 -8.21 46.79 21.58
N GLU A 47 -8.00 48.09 21.94
CA GLU A 47 -8.33 48.81 23.22
C GLU A 47 -7.25 48.80 24.34
N ASP A 48 -6.95 49.86 25.12
CA ASP A 48 -7.32 51.29 25.22
C ASP A 48 -6.44 52.01 26.31
N THR A 49 -6.39 53.34 26.25
CA THR A 49 -6.16 54.38 27.31
C THR A 49 -4.77 54.82 27.86
N GLY A 50 -4.52 56.13 27.68
CA GLY A 50 -4.06 57.12 28.70
C GLY A 50 -2.55 57.42 28.78
N GLY A 51 -2.01 58.65 28.82
CA GLY A 51 -2.54 60.01 28.97
C GLY A 51 -1.70 60.84 29.99
N GLY A 52 -1.09 61.95 29.54
CA GLY A 52 -0.51 63.06 30.36
C GLY A 52 1.02 62.95 30.58
N GLY A 53 1.89 63.94 30.36
CA GLY A 53 1.94 65.41 30.55
C GLY A 53 3.32 65.67 31.22
N ASP A 54 4.09 66.75 31.10
CA ASP A 54 3.87 68.13 30.70
C ASP A 54 5.26 68.86 30.76
N SER A 55 5.44 69.97 30.02
CA SER A 55 6.31 71.15 30.32
C SER A 55 7.87 71.02 30.30
N ALA A 56 8.71 71.98 29.85
CA ALA A 56 8.58 73.33 29.30
C ALA A 56 9.96 73.83 28.71
N ALA A 57 9.89 74.86 27.86
CA ALA A 57 10.96 75.67 27.22
C ALA A 57 11.83 76.49 28.25
N PRO A 58 12.81 77.41 27.92
CA PRO A 58 13.04 78.13 26.64
C PRO A 58 14.50 78.52 26.20
N ASP A 59 14.58 78.88 24.90
CA ASP A 59 15.32 79.94 24.18
C ASP A 59 16.71 80.49 24.62
N THR A 60 17.69 80.50 23.70
CA THR A 60 18.40 81.73 23.22
C THR A 60 19.37 81.44 22.04
N GLY A 61 19.21 82.14 20.89
CA GLY A 61 20.35 82.76 20.16
C GLY A 61 20.89 82.18 18.84
N VAL A 62 20.24 82.54 17.71
CA VAL A 62 20.73 83.16 16.44
C VAL A 62 22.11 82.78 15.78
N ASP A 63 21.97 82.26 14.55
CA ASP A 63 22.72 82.47 13.27
C ASP A 63 24.02 81.71 12.96
N THR A 64 23.98 80.83 11.94
CA THR A 64 24.57 81.05 10.59
C THR A 64 24.37 79.81 9.71
N GLY A 65 23.91 80.04 8.48
CA GLY A 65 23.32 79.02 7.60
C GLY A 65 24.21 77.86 7.14
N GLY A 66 23.54 76.82 6.68
CA GLY A 66 24.13 75.69 5.97
C GLY A 66 23.12 74.59 5.66
N GLY A 67 22.31 74.79 4.62
CA GLY A 67 21.74 73.72 3.80
C GLY A 67 20.80 72.70 4.46
N VAL A 68 19.50 72.91 4.26
CA VAL A 68 18.60 71.77 4.04
C VAL A 68 19.12 71.07 2.79
N ASP A 69 19.79 69.92 2.94
CA ASP A 69 19.97 69.00 1.82
C ASP A 69 18.74 68.08 1.79
N THR A 70 17.61 68.67 1.40
CA THR A 70 16.68 67.91 0.56
C THR A 70 17.49 67.55 -0.66
N ILE A 71 18.07 66.34 -0.71
CA ILE A 71 18.59 65.80 -1.95
C ILE A 71 17.43 65.88 -2.94
N PRO A 72 17.51 66.73 -3.98
CA PRO A 72 16.54 66.71 -5.06
C PRO A 72 16.88 65.46 -5.87
N GLY A 73 16.12 64.38 -5.67
CA GLY A 73 16.16 63.14 -6.45
C GLY A 73 17.56 62.72 -6.88
N CYS A 74 18.30 62.03 -6.01
CA CYS A 74 19.49 61.33 -6.46
C CYS A 74 19.09 60.25 -7.48
N ALA A 75 19.92 60.07 -8.51
CA ALA A 75 19.64 59.10 -9.55
C ALA A 75 19.68 57.68 -8.97
N GLU A 76 18.78 56.80 -9.42
CA GLU A 76 18.74 55.40 -9.02
C GLU A 76 20.14 54.77 -9.05
N ASN A 77 20.50 54.01 -8.00
CA ASN A 77 21.82 53.42 -7.75
C ASN A 77 22.98 54.40 -7.49
N THR A 78 22.69 55.68 -7.23
CA THR A 78 23.72 56.60 -6.76
C THR A 78 24.02 56.32 -5.28
N PRO A 79 25.29 56.13 -4.88
CA PRO A 79 25.64 55.99 -3.47
C PRO A 79 25.20 57.22 -2.68
N CYS A 80 24.58 56.97 -1.55
CA CYS A 80 24.13 57.98 -0.60
C CYS A 80 24.37 57.44 0.81
N ASP A 81 23.88 58.13 1.84
CA ASP A 81 23.94 57.70 3.24
C ASP A 81 22.57 58.03 3.85
N ASP A 82 21.84 57.01 4.28
CA ASP A 82 20.49 57.19 4.85
C ASP A 82 20.53 57.58 6.34
N GLY A 83 21.73 57.62 6.92
CA GLY A 83 21.99 57.97 8.31
C GLY A 83 21.66 56.85 9.30
N ASP A 84 21.23 55.67 8.83
CA ASP A 84 21.01 54.49 9.66
C ASP A 84 22.30 53.64 9.74
N PRO A 85 22.98 53.58 10.90
CA PRO A 85 24.18 52.77 11.03
C PRO A 85 23.91 51.24 10.96
N CYS A 86 22.65 50.82 10.93
CA CYS A 86 22.21 49.44 10.74
C CYS A 86 21.89 49.08 9.30
N THR A 87 22.19 49.94 8.34
CA THR A 87 22.15 49.66 6.91
C THR A 87 23.55 49.75 6.31
N THR A 88 23.78 49.02 5.22
CA THR A 88 25.01 49.11 4.43
C THR A 88 24.69 49.14 2.95
N GLY A 89 25.60 49.72 2.18
CA GLY A 89 25.44 49.80 0.73
C GLY A 89 24.36 50.77 0.28
N ASP A 90 24.13 51.82 1.06
CA ASP A 90 23.07 52.80 0.86
C ASP A 90 23.13 53.42 -0.54
N ALA A 91 22.02 53.29 -1.23
CA ALA A 91 21.87 53.76 -2.59
C ALA A 91 20.48 54.33 -2.79
N CYS A 92 20.39 55.26 -3.74
CA CYS A 92 19.11 55.85 -4.07
C CYS A 92 18.22 54.87 -4.80
N ASP A 93 17.00 54.67 -4.29
CA ASP A 93 15.98 53.88 -4.95
C ASP A 93 15.39 54.61 -6.17
N ALA A 94 14.49 53.93 -6.88
CA ALA A 94 13.80 54.50 -8.05
C ALA A 94 12.89 55.70 -7.71
N GLY A 95 12.56 55.89 -6.43
CA GLY A 95 11.81 57.04 -5.89
C GLY A 95 12.69 58.23 -5.52
N GLY A 96 14.02 58.08 -5.56
CA GLY A 96 15.00 59.08 -5.15
C GLY A 96 15.20 59.18 -3.64
N ALA A 97 14.76 58.19 -2.87
CA ALA A 97 15.05 58.06 -1.45
C ALA A 97 16.35 57.27 -1.24
N CYS A 98 17.18 57.70 -0.30
CA CYS A 98 18.36 56.94 0.09
C CYS A 98 17.94 55.79 1.00
N VAL A 99 18.23 54.54 0.59
CA VAL A 99 17.92 53.34 1.36
C VAL A 99 19.10 52.37 1.31
N GLY A 100 19.46 51.78 2.44
CA GLY A 100 20.47 50.72 2.51
C GLY A 100 19.90 49.32 2.77
N VAL A 101 20.78 48.32 2.66
CA VAL A 101 20.47 46.93 2.99
C VAL A 101 20.70 46.73 4.48
N ALA A 102 19.69 46.25 5.20
CA ALA A 102 19.79 46.00 6.64
C ALA A 102 20.95 45.05 6.97
N VAL A 103 21.77 45.43 7.94
CA VAL A 103 22.80 44.59 8.54
C VAL A 103 22.12 43.46 9.30
N THR A 104 22.37 42.21 8.88
CA THR A 104 21.86 41.03 9.56
C THR A 104 22.78 40.70 10.74
N CYS A 105 22.22 40.68 11.96
CA CYS A 105 22.96 40.33 13.17
C CYS A 105 22.80 38.87 13.61
N ASP A 106 22.09 38.07 12.80
CA ASP A 106 21.81 36.65 13.05
C ASP A 106 23.11 35.86 13.24
N ASP A 107 23.29 35.27 14.42
CA ASP A 107 24.43 34.40 14.75
C ASP A 107 24.12 32.90 14.57
N GLY A 108 22.95 32.58 14.01
CA GLY A 108 22.49 31.23 13.75
C GLY A 108 21.93 30.53 14.99
N LEU A 109 21.76 31.23 16.11
CA LEU A 109 21.22 30.67 17.35
C LEU A 109 19.78 31.14 17.57
N SER A 110 18.83 30.22 17.49
CA SER A 110 17.40 30.52 17.70
C SER A 110 17.05 31.02 19.11
N CYS A 111 17.98 30.95 20.06
CA CYS A 111 17.81 31.40 21.44
C CYS A 111 18.55 32.70 21.75
N THR A 112 19.03 33.43 20.75
CA THR A 112 19.44 34.84 20.84
C THR A 112 18.40 35.69 20.11
N LEU A 113 18.21 36.91 20.62
CA LEU A 113 17.51 37.97 19.95
C LEU A 113 18.58 38.82 19.26
N ASP A 114 18.65 38.71 17.95
CA ASP A 114 19.67 39.36 17.14
C ASP A 114 19.16 40.72 16.69
N LYS A 115 19.80 41.77 17.22
CA LYS A 115 19.38 43.15 16.96
C LYS A 115 20.57 44.02 16.64
N CYS A 116 20.46 44.80 15.56
CA CYS A 116 21.39 45.87 15.29
C CYS A 116 21.09 47.09 16.18
N SER A 117 22.13 47.65 16.77
CA SER A 117 22.08 48.75 17.73
C SER A 117 22.20 50.10 17.05
N ALA A 118 21.77 51.18 17.71
CA ALA A 118 21.81 52.54 17.18
C ALA A 118 23.22 53.09 16.85
N ASP A 119 24.28 52.34 17.12
CA ASP A 119 25.67 52.63 16.74
C ASP A 119 26.21 51.70 15.64
N GLY A 120 25.37 50.84 15.05
CA GLY A 120 25.73 49.86 14.02
C GLY A 120 26.33 48.56 14.55
N SER A 121 26.38 48.37 15.88
CA SER A 121 26.87 47.12 16.48
C SER A 121 25.79 46.04 16.60
N CYS A 122 26.15 44.78 16.36
CA CYS A 122 25.25 43.65 16.59
C CYS A 122 25.18 43.29 18.08
N GLN A 123 23.96 43.28 18.61
CA GLN A 123 23.64 42.83 19.96
C GLN A 123 22.81 41.54 19.87
N ASN A 124 23.39 40.45 20.33
CA ASN A 124 22.74 39.14 20.37
C ASN A 124 22.39 38.85 21.83
N THR A 125 21.17 39.19 22.23
CA THR A 125 20.72 39.09 23.61
C THR A 125 20.03 37.76 23.83
N ARG A 126 20.47 36.98 24.83
CA ARG A 126 19.87 35.67 25.11
C ARG A 126 18.36 35.74 25.40
N VAL A 127 17.59 34.87 24.77
CA VAL A 127 16.15 34.68 24.98
C VAL A 127 15.91 33.86 26.26
N ALA A 128 14.86 34.21 27.00
CA ALA A 128 14.45 33.47 28.19
C ALA A 128 14.02 32.04 27.85
N GLY A 129 14.32 31.07 28.73
CA GLY A 129 13.96 29.66 28.53
C GLY A 129 15.10 28.76 28.03
N PHE A 130 16.28 29.33 27.71
CA PHE A 130 17.42 28.58 27.17
C PHE A 130 18.73 28.85 27.90
N CYS A 131 19.56 27.83 28.00
CA CYS A 131 20.98 27.91 28.32
C CYS A 131 21.81 27.85 27.03
N LEU A 132 22.96 28.53 27.00
CA LEU A 132 23.95 28.39 25.94
C LEU A 132 25.10 27.53 26.44
N THR A 133 25.51 26.57 25.63
CA THR A 133 26.77 25.83 25.85
C THR A 133 27.97 26.78 25.72
N THR A 134 29.10 26.37 26.29
CA THR A 134 30.36 27.11 26.19
C THR A 134 31.36 26.32 25.36
N GLY A 135 32.09 26.96 24.45
CA GLY A 135 33.11 26.31 23.60
C GLY A 135 32.97 26.67 22.13
N ASP A 136 33.58 25.87 21.25
CA ASP A 136 33.63 26.12 19.80
C ASP A 136 32.30 25.84 19.08
N ALA A 137 31.37 25.13 19.73
CA ALA A 137 30.03 24.83 19.24
C ALA A 137 28.98 25.32 20.26
N VAL A 138 28.69 26.63 20.23
CA VAL A 138 27.64 27.24 21.05
C VAL A 138 26.28 26.74 20.54
N ALA A 139 25.46 26.19 21.44
CA ALA A 139 24.15 25.64 21.12
C ALA A 139 23.12 26.04 22.17
N CYS A 140 21.86 26.13 21.72
CA CYS A 140 20.70 26.42 22.55
C CYS A 140 20.19 25.15 23.22
N VAL A 141 20.17 25.13 24.55
CA VAL A 141 19.60 24.02 25.34
C VAL A 141 18.38 24.54 26.10
N ALA A 142 17.22 23.96 25.82
CA ALA A 142 15.98 24.32 26.50
C ALA A 142 16.03 23.94 27.99
N HIS A 143 15.17 24.55 28.81
CA HIS A 143 15.04 24.18 30.23
C HIS A 143 14.83 22.67 30.41
N ASN A 144 15.55 22.08 31.36
CA ASN A 144 15.67 20.63 31.63
C ASN A 144 16.37 19.81 30.54
N GLY A 145 16.85 20.43 29.46
CA GLY A 145 17.70 19.76 28.48
C GLY A 145 19.08 19.43 29.06
N PRO A 146 19.67 18.28 28.69
CA PRO A 146 21.01 17.88 29.13
C PRO A 146 22.09 18.79 28.52
N ASP A 147 23.18 18.99 29.25
CA ASP A 147 24.37 19.66 28.75
C ASP A 147 25.17 18.71 27.83
N PRO A 148 25.32 19.02 26.52
CA PRO A 148 26.09 18.19 25.60
C PRO A 148 27.56 18.01 25.99
N GLY A 149 28.12 18.92 26.80
CA GLY A 149 29.49 18.82 27.28
C GLY A 149 29.64 18.00 28.58
N ASN A 150 28.54 17.70 29.27
CA ASN A 150 28.53 16.92 30.51
C ASN A 150 27.10 16.45 30.84
N GLY A 151 26.80 15.17 30.60
CA GLY A 151 25.48 14.58 30.88
C GLY A 151 25.02 14.66 32.34
N CYS A 152 25.88 15.03 33.28
CA CYS A 152 25.53 15.29 34.68
C CYS A 152 25.13 16.73 34.98
N ARG A 153 24.82 17.49 33.94
CA ARG A 153 24.29 18.85 34.06
C ARG A 153 23.05 19.00 33.19
N VAL A 154 22.11 19.79 33.68
CA VAL A 154 20.89 20.14 32.95
C VAL A 154 20.69 21.64 32.95
N CYS A 155 20.05 22.14 31.91
CA CYS A 155 19.76 23.56 31.79
C CYS A 155 18.67 23.99 32.79
N ASP A 156 19.03 24.81 33.76
CA ASP A 156 18.08 25.58 34.54
C ASP A 156 17.96 27.00 33.95
N ALA A 157 17.01 27.17 33.03
CA ALA A 157 16.73 28.47 32.42
C ALA A 157 16.07 29.45 33.40
N ASN A 158 15.58 28.96 34.54
CA ASN A 158 14.84 29.74 35.54
C ASN A 158 15.65 29.99 36.81
N ALA A 159 16.95 29.67 36.81
CA ALA A 159 17.82 29.89 37.95
C ALA A 159 17.84 31.37 38.36
N SER A 160 17.84 31.64 39.66
CA SER A 160 17.70 33.01 40.21
C SER A 160 18.84 33.97 39.82
N GLY A 161 19.95 33.45 39.30
CA GLY A 161 21.08 34.22 38.76
C GLY A 161 21.09 34.36 37.22
N GLY A 162 20.02 33.94 36.54
CA GLY A 162 19.93 33.82 35.09
C GLY A 162 20.17 32.38 34.60
N PRO A 163 19.80 32.06 33.33
CA PRO A 163 19.90 30.72 32.77
C PRO A 163 21.30 30.10 32.92
N THR A 164 21.38 28.95 33.57
CA THR A 164 22.66 28.27 33.83
C THR A 164 22.50 26.76 33.86
N PHE A 165 23.60 26.04 33.64
CA PHE A 165 23.62 24.58 33.77
C PHE A 165 23.91 24.19 35.22
N VAL A 166 22.96 23.46 35.82
CA VAL A 166 23.05 22.96 37.20
C VAL A 166 23.42 21.48 37.21
N THR A 167 24.20 21.06 38.21
CA THR A 167 24.62 19.66 38.37
C THR A 167 23.47 18.79 38.89
N LEU A 168 23.29 17.63 38.26
CA LEU A 168 22.38 16.59 38.71
C LEU A 168 22.85 15.96 40.03
N ALA A 169 21.92 15.32 40.73
CA ALA A 169 22.20 14.61 41.98
C ALA A 169 23.05 13.35 41.75
N GLU A 170 23.79 12.93 42.78
CA GLU A 170 24.54 11.68 42.77
C GLU A 170 23.62 10.49 42.46
N GLY A 171 24.03 9.63 41.54
CA GLY A 171 23.25 8.48 41.08
C GLY A 171 22.12 8.80 40.09
N ALA A 172 21.95 10.06 39.68
CA ALA A 172 21.03 10.40 38.61
C ALA A 172 21.48 9.76 37.28
N PRO A 173 20.54 9.31 36.43
CA PRO A 173 20.88 8.82 35.09
C PRO A 173 21.45 9.98 34.27
N CYS A 174 22.44 9.65 33.46
CA CYS A 174 23.11 10.59 32.56
C CYS A 174 23.53 9.85 31.30
N ASP A 175 24.12 10.57 30.34
CA ASP A 175 24.70 10.02 29.13
C ASP A 175 26.12 10.58 28.99
N ASP A 176 27.13 9.72 28.88
CA ASP A 176 28.53 10.11 28.69
C ASP A 176 28.93 10.25 27.22
N SER A 177 27.95 10.09 26.31
CA SER A 177 28.10 10.10 24.86
C SER A 177 28.97 8.95 24.31
N ASP A 178 29.26 7.93 25.11
CA ASP A 178 29.86 6.68 24.68
C ASP A 178 28.77 5.60 24.54
N ALA A 179 28.33 5.38 23.30
CA ALA A 179 27.35 4.35 22.95
C ALA A 179 27.79 2.91 23.28
N CYS A 180 29.04 2.71 23.71
CA CYS A 180 29.57 1.42 24.19
C CYS A 180 29.45 1.21 25.68
N THR A 181 28.89 2.17 26.40
CA THR A 181 28.64 2.06 27.82
C THR A 181 27.16 1.84 28.09
N THR A 182 26.86 1.29 29.25
CA THR A 182 25.46 1.21 29.72
C THR A 182 25.38 1.58 31.20
N ASN A 183 24.18 1.95 31.63
CA ASN A 183 23.85 2.21 33.04
C ASN A 183 24.68 3.35 33.63
N GLU A 184 24.86 4.43 32.88
CA GLU A 184 25.64 5.59 33.30
C GLU A 184 24.92 6.35 34.41
N VAL A 185 25.71 6.77 35.40
CA VAL A 185 25.19 7.54 36.54
C VAL A 185 26.14 8.67 36.90
N CYS A 186 25.57 9.72 37.47
CA CYS A 186 26.36 10.83 37.96
C CYS A 186 27.13 10.48 39.22
N GLU A 187 28.46 10.55 39.13
CA GLU A 187 29.36 10.45 40.27
C GLU A 187 30.29 11.65 40.33
N LEU A 188 30.23 12.38 41.45
CA LEU A 188 31.04 13.59 41.66
C LEU A 188 30.91 14.64 40.54
N GLY A 189 29.73 14.70 39.89
CA GLY A 189 29.42 15.66 38.82
C GLY A 189 29.94 15.27 37.42
N ALA A 190 30.43 14.04 37.25
CA ALA A 190 30.76 13.44 35.96
C ALA A 190 29.85 12.25 35.67
N CYS A 191 29.53 12.02 34.40
CA CYS A 191 28.78 10.84 34.00
C CYS A 191 29.73 9.64 33.93
N VAL A 192 29.42 8.58 34.67
CA VAL A 192 30.27 7.39 34.79
C VAL A 192 29.48 6.14 34.44
N ALA A 193 29.91 5.46 33.37
CA ALA A 193 29.44 4.15 32.97
C ALA A 193 29.53 3.10 34.09
N LYS A 194 28.48 2.29 34.25
CA LYS A 194 28.46 1.13 35.18
C LYS A 194 28.47 -0.21 34.48
N GLY A 195 28.26 -0.23 33.18
CA GLY A 195 28.37 -1.40 32.32
C GLY A 195 29.01 -1.07 30.99
N THR A 196 29.32 -2.12 30.24
CA THR A 196 29.77 -2.06 28.86
C THR A 196 28.72 -2.73 27.99
N LEU A 197 28.44 -2.17 26.82
CA LEU A 197 27.55 -2.77 25.84
C LEU A 197 28.14 -4.12 25.37
N ASP A 198 27.36 -5.19 25.48
CA ASP A 198 27.77 -6.49 24.96
C ASP A 198 27.61 -6.51 23.44
N CYS A 199 28.76 -6.44 22.75
CA CYS A 199 28.84 -6.56 21.31
C CYS A 199 29.22 -7.99 20.90
N SER A 200 28.67 -9.00 21.56
CA SER A 200 28.79 -10.38 21.08
C SER A 200 27.92 -10.59 19.82
N SER A 201 28.34 -11.54 18.97
CA SER A 201 27.62 -11.95 17.77
C SER A 201 27.36 -13.45 17.88
N ASP A 202 26.10 -13.84 17.68
CA ASP A 202 25.70 -15.26 17.62
C ASP A 202 26.01 -15.89 16.23
N ASN A 203 26.43 -15.07 15.26
CA ASN A 203 26.88 -15.53 13.95
C ASN A 203 28.40 -15.73 13.97
N ALA A 204 28.86 -16.97 13.76
CA ALA A 204 30.28 -17.35 13.72
C ALA A 204 31.10 -16.57 12.67
N CYS A 205 30.45 -16.04 11.63
CA CYS A 205 31.08 -15.31 10.52
C CYS A 205 31.10 -13.80 10.70
N VAL A 206 30.54 -13.29 11.80
CA VAL A 206 30.56 -11.87 12.13
C VAL A 206 31.11 -11.71 13.54
N THR A 207 32.12 -10.87 13.68
CA THR A 207 32.51 -10.32 14.98
C THR A 207 31.94 -8.92 15.10
N ARG A 208 31.69 -8.49 16.33
CA ARG A 208 31.24 -7.14 16.61
C ARG A 208 32.24 -6.48 17.52
N SER A 209 32.59 -5.24 17.19
CA SER A 209 33.46 -4.40 17.99
C SER A 209 32.70 -3.15 18.37
N CYS A 210 32.95 -2.61 19.56
CA CYS A 210 32.26 -1.40 19.97
C CYS A 210 33.05 -0.15 19.59
N VAL A 211 32.37 0.81 18.96
CA VAL A 211 32.89 2.13 18.60
C VAL A 211 32.11 3.18 19.38
N ALA A 212 32.78 3.98 20.21
CA ALA A 212 32.14 4.87 21.19
C ALA A 212 31.08 5.82 20.60
N ALA A 213 31.24 6.27 19.36
CA ALA A 213 30.27 7.19 18.74
C ALA A 213 29.04 6.49 18.10
N ILE A 214 29.09 5.18 17.85
CA ILE A 214 28.12 4.47 16.99
C ILE A 214 27.57 3.19 17.66
N GLY A 215 28.25 2.63 18.66
CA GLY A 215 27.90 1.36 19.30
C GLY A 215 28.54 0.16 18.60
N CYS A 216 27.86 -0.99 18.61
CA CYS A 216 28.40 -2.22 18.01
C CYS A 216 28.47 -2.14 16.49
N VAL A 217 29.68 -2.26 15.94
CA VAL A 217 29.91 -2.34 14.49
C VAL A 217 30.30 -3.77 14.11
N ASN A 218 29.68 -4.27 13.03
CA ASN A 218 29.96 -5.60 12.50
C ASN A 218 31.29 -5.62 11.74
N SER A 219 32.00 -6.74 11.81
CA SER A 219 33.19 -7.03 11.03
C SER A 219 33.17 -8.50 10.62
N ASN A 220 33.14 -8.73 9.32
CA ASN A 220 33.14 -10.07 8.75
C ASN A 220 34.48 -10.75 9.07
N VAL A 221 34.41 -12.00 9.50
CA VAL A 221 35.60 -12.83 9.73
C VAL A 221 35.63 -13.99 8.75
N THR A 222 36.83 -14.51 8.50
CA THR A 222 37.05 -15.72 7.73
C THR A 222 37.38 -16.87 8.68
N GLY A 223 36.94 -18.08 8.35
CA GLY A 223 37.15 -19.25 9.20
C GLY A 223 36.14 -20.35 8.93
N GLU A 224 36.28 -21.44 9.66
CA GLU A 224 35.32 -22.55 9.67
C GLU A 224 34.03 -22.12 10.36
N CYS A 225 32.92 -22.58 9.83
CA CYS A 225 31.60 -22.44 10.43
C CYS A 225 30.79 -23.72 10.16
N ASP A 226 29.50 -23.70 10.47
CA ASP A 226 28.55 -24.78 10.21
C ASP A 226 27.31 -24.10 9.60
N ASP A 227 26.96 -24.44 8.37
CA ASP A 227 25.82 -23.84 7.67
C ASP A 227 24.49 -24.53 8.02
N GLY A 228 24.55 -25.58 8.85
CA GLY A 228 23.42 -26.37 9.30
C GLY A 228 22.95 -27.42 8.29
N ASP A 229 23.57 -27.53 7.12
CA ASP A 229 23.29 -28.60 6.17
C ASP A 229 24.19 -29.82 6.47
N PRO A 230 23.64 -30.97 6.87
CA PRO A 230 24.44 -32.18 7.06
C PRO A 230 25.11 -32.69 5.77
N CYS A 231 24.75 -32.16 4.59
CA CYS A 231 25.28 -32.57 3.30
C CYS A 231 26.49 -31.79 2.80
N THR A 232 26.91 -30.77 3.53
CA THR A 232 28.05 -29.94 3.20
C THR A 232 29.21 -30.29 4.12
N VAL A 233 30.44 -30.22 3.61
CA VAL A 233 31.63 -30.42 4.42
C VAL A 233 32.64 -29.30 4.19
N GLY A 234 33.20 -28.80 5.29
CA GLY A 234 34.18 -27.72 5.25
C GLY A 234 33.56 -26.34 5.04
N ASP A 235 32.42 -26.09 5.67
CA ASP A 235 31.74 -24.80 5.61
C ASP A 235 32.62 -23.68 6.10
N ALA A 236 32.52 -22.55 5.40
CA ALA A 236 33.42 -21.44 5.62
C ALA A 236 32.67 -20.11 5.53
N CYS A 237 33.17 -19.17 6.33
CA CYS A 237 32.65 -17.82 6.33
C CYS A 237 33.07 -17.08 5.06
N GLU A 238 32.08 -16.67 4.27
CA GLU A 238 32.24 -15.78 3.12
C GLU A 238 31.23 -14.63 3.21
N GLY A 239 31.71 -13.39 3.08
CA GLY A 239 30.82 -12.22 3.10
C GLY A 239 30.07 -11.96 4.42
N GLY A 240 30.44 -12.62 5.52
CA GLY A 240 29.73 -12.52 6.81
C GLY A 240 28.61 -13.55 7.00
N VAL A 241 28.48 -14.48 6.06
CA VAL A 241 27.53 -15.60 6.10
C VAL A 241 28.32 -16.91 6.11
N CYS A 242 27.80 -17.92 6.81
CA CYS A 242 28.35 -19.26 6.69
C CYS A 242 27.84 -19.89 5.40
N GLY A 243 28.75 -20.18 4.48
CA GLY A 243 28.41 -20.82 3.21
C GLY A 243 28.88 -22.27 3.20
N ALA A 244 28.13 -23.08 2.45
CA ALA A 244 28.47 -24.46 2.14
C ALA A 244 29.92 -24.60 1.68
N GLY A 245 30.61 -25.58 2.24
CA GLY A 245 31.94 -25.96 1.80
C GLY A 245 32.01 -26.37 0.33
N ALA A 246 33.22 -26.36 -0.24
CA ALA A 246 33.44 -26.67 -1.65
C ALA A 246 33.20 -28.16 -2.00
N ASP A 247 33.17 -29.03 -0.98
CA ASP A 247 33.03 -30.47 -1.12
C ASP A 247 31.64 -30.88 -0.59
N ALA A 248 30.94 -31.73 -1.35
CA ALA A 248 29.71 -32.37 -0.88
C ALA A 248 30.04 -33.59 -0.02
N LEU A 249 29.19 -33.89 0.97
CA LEU A 249 29.31 -35.11 1.77
C LEU A 249 29.17 -36.34 0.84
N ASP A 250 30.20 -37.19 0.86
CA ASP A 250 30.18 -38.47 0.17
C ASP A 250 29.34 -39.47 0.96
N CYS A 251 28.20 -39.85 0.38
CA CYS A 251 27.25 -40.79 0.97
C CYS A 251 27.37 -42.20 0.37
N ASP A 252 28.42 -42.54 -0.38
CA ASP A 252 28.61 -43.89 -0.92
C ASP A 252 28.77 -44.92 0.21
N ASP A 253 27.80 -45.83 0.40
CA ASP A 253 27.87 -46.91 1.40
C ASP A 253 28.56 -48.18 0.87
N ALA A 254 29.01 -48.13 -0.39
CA ALA A 254 29.61 -49.20 -1.16
C ALA A 254 28.70 -50.44 -1.37
N ASP A 255 27.39 -50.32 -1.13
CA ASP A 255 26.42 -51.30 -1.59
C ASP A 255 26.04 -51.01 -3.05
N ALA A 256 26.22 -51.99 -3.91
CA ALA A 256 25.90 -51.84 -5.34
C ALA A 256 24.39 -51.82 -5.63
N CYS A 257 23.56 -51.95 -4.59
CA CYS A 257 22.11 -52.05 -4.66
C CYS A 257 21.37 -50.84 -4.08
N THR A 258 22.08 -49.82 -3.59
CA THR A 258 21.52 -48.61 -2.99
C THR A 258 21.79 -47.41 -3.89
N LEU A 259 20.77 -46.57 -4.07
CA LEU A 259 21.00 -45.24 -4.61
C LEU A 259 21.35 -44.31 -3.45
N ASP A 260 22.61 -43.93 -3.39
CA ASP A 260 23.13 -43.06 -2.35
C ASP A 260 22.91 -41.60 -2.73
N ALA A 261 22.24 -40.87 -1.85
CA ALA A 261 22.02 -39.45 -1.99
C ALA A 261 22.22 -38.75 -0.66
N CYS A 262 22.70 -37.51 -0.72
CA CYS A 262 22.63 -36.63 0.44
C CYS A 262 21.42 -35.72 0.29
N VAL A 263 20.50 -35.79 1.25
CA VAL A 263 19.27 -35.00 1.27
C VAL A 263 19.44 -33.82 2.24
N PRO A 264 19.29 -32.57 1.78
CA PRO A 264 19.44 -31.39 2.64
C PRO A 264 18.59 -31.48 3.92
N GLY A 265 19.21 -31.22 5.06
CA GLY A 265 18.58 -31.28 6.39
C GLY A 265 18.32 -32.70 6.94
N VAL A 266 18.52 -33.75 6.14
CA VAL A 266 18.42 -35.17 6.57
C VAL A 266 19.79 -35.83 6.65
N GLY A 267 20.68 -35.53 5.70
CA GLY A 267 21.99 -36.16 5.55
C GLY A 267 21.95 -37.33 4.57
N CYS A 268 22.87 -38.29 4.73
CA CYS A 268 22.96 -39.44 3.84
C CYS A 268 21.72 -40.34 3.91
N THR A 269 21.17 -40.65 2.75
CA THR A 269 20.09 -41.61 2.53
C THR A 269 20.55 -42.66 1.52
N HIS A 270 20.20 -43.91 1.79
CA HIS A 270 20.52 -45.06 0.94
C HIS A 270 19.21 -45.75 0.61
N ASP A 271 18.72 -45.57 -0.62
CA ASP A 271 17.44 -46.16 -1.03
C ASP A 271 17.67 -47.60 -1.54
N PRO A 272 17.26 -48.63 -0.78
CA PRO A 272 17.42 -50.02 -1.20
C PRO A 272 16.53 -50.28 -2.43
N ASP A 273 17.12 -50.89 -3.46
CA ASP A 273 16.46 -51.32 -4.69
C ASP A 273 16.13 -50.20 -5.71
N ALA A 274 16.35 -48.91 -5.42
CA ALA A 274 16.14 -47.81 -6.38
C ALA A 274 16.99 -47.92 -7.67
N LEU A 275 18.14 -48.60 -7.62
CA LEU A 275 18.95 -48.91 -8.80
C LEU A 275 18.35 -50.00 -9.69
N CYS A 276 17.45 -50.81 -9.14
CA CYS A 276 16.78 -51.90 -9.83
C CYS A 276 15.30 -51.64 -10.12
N ASP A 277 14.79 -50.47 -9.75
CA ASP A 277 13.47 -49.98 -10.12
C ASP A 277 13.36 -49.89 -11.65
N ASP A 278 12.52 -50.73 -12.27
CA ASP A 278 12.24 -50.67 -13.71
C ASP A 278 11.06 -49.76 -14.07
N SER A 279 10.53 -49.05 -13.06
CA SER A 279 9.36 -48.18 -13.13
C SER A 279 8.08 -48.91 -13.53
N ASP A 280 8.05 -50.25 -13.48
CA ASP A 280 6.84 -51.04 -13.66
C ASP A 280 6.17 -51.30 -12.29
N PRO A 281 5.01 -50.70 -12.00
CA PRO A 281 4.33 -50.94 -10.72
C PRO A 281 3.84 -52.39 -10.55
N CYS A 282 3.93 -53.21 -11.60
CA CYS A 282 3.54 -54.61 -11.60
C CYS A 282 4.70 -55.60 -11.50
N THR A 283 5.90 -55.11 -11.18
CA THR A 283 7.05 -55.92 -10.79
C THR A 283 7.37 -55.69 -9.32
N HIS A 284 7.89 -56.71 -8.67
CA HIS A 284 8.72 -56.52 -7.49
C HIS A 284 10.16 -56.56 -7.95
N ASP A 285 10.83 -55.43 -7.78
CA ASP A 285 12.23 -55.29 -8.09
C ASP A 285 13.06 -55.73 -6.90
N THR A 286 14.06 -56.56 -7.17
CA THR A 286 14.96 -57.06 -6.14
C THR A 286 16.36 -57.03 -6.69
N CYS A 287 17.24 -56.28 -6.01
CA CYS A 287 18.65 -56.30 -6.31
C CYS A 287 19.30 -57.57 -5.73
N LEU A 288 19.89 -58.38 -6.61
CA LEU A 288 20.61 -59.59 -6.24
C LEU A 288 22.10 -59.28 -6.00
N THR A 289 22.72 -60.07 -5.12
CA THR A 289 24.15 -60.01 -4.81
C THR A 289 25.03 -59.77 -6.05
N GLY A 290 25.79 -58.68 -6.04
CA GLY A 290 26.65 -58.26 -7.15
C GLY A 290 26.03 -57.28 -8.15
N GLY A 291 24.91 -56.63 -7.81
CA GLY A 291 24.30 -55.54 -8.59
C GLY A 291 23.45 -56.02 -9.78
N ASN A 292 22.91 -57.24 -9.73
CA ASN A 292 22.03 -57.74 -10.81
C ASN A 292 20.57 -57.53 -10.43
N CYS A 293 19.80 -56.88 -11.30
CA CYS A 293 18.37 -56.63 -11.08
C CYS A 293 17.50 -57.82 -11.49
N GLN A 294 16.52 -58.14 -10.66
CA GLN A 294 15.45 -59.08 -10.95
C GLN A 294 14.10 -58.37 -10.79
N HIS A 295 13.31 -58.37 -11.87
CA HIS A 295 11.97 -57.80 -11.91
C HIS A 295 10.95 -58.95 -11.97
N ALA A 296 10.29 -59.25 -10.85
CA ALA A 296 9.36 -60.38 -10.76
C ALA A 296 7.92 -59.89 -10.83
N ALA A 297 7.16 -60.32 -11.86
CA ALA A 297 5.76 -59.95 -11.99
C ALA A 297 4.95 -60.28 -10.73
N PHE A 298 4.19 -59.30 -10.26
CA PHE A 298 3.34 -59.37 -9.08
C PHE A 298 1.87 -59.20 -9.46
N THR A 299 0.96 -59.77 -8.67
CA THR A 299 -0.50 -59.59 -8.86
C THR A 299 -1.08 -58.85 -7.66
N GLY A 300 -1.52 -57.62 -7.86
CA GLY A 300 -2.07 -56.75 -6.83
C GLY A 300 -2.52 -55.42 -7.41
N PRO A 301 -2.95 -54.47 -6.55
CA PRO A 301 -3.27 -53.12 -7.01
C PRO A 301 -2.05 -52.46 -7.63
N CYS A 302 -2.26 -51.68 -8.68
CA CYS A 302 -1.26 -50.85 -9.33
C CYS A 302 -1.89 -49.53 -9.75
N GLU A 303 -1.11 -48.65 -10.35
CA GLU A 303 -1.59 -47.43 -10.98
C GLU A 303 -1.07 -47.43 -12.42
N ASP A 304 -1.94 -47.33 -13.42
CA ASP A 304 -1.57 -47.33 -14.84
C ASP A 304 -1.20 -45.93 -15.35
N GLY A 305 -1.18 -44.93 -14.44
CA GLY A 305 -0.91 -43.53 -14.73
C GLY A 305 -2.05 -42.81 -15.44
N ASN A 306 -3.19 -43.46 -15.68
CA ASN A 306 -4.37 -42.85 -16.28
C ASN A 306 -5.34 -42.41 -15.16
N PRO A 307 -5.49 -41.09 -14.90
CA PRO A 307 -6.41 -40.59 -13.87
C PRO A 307 -7.90 -40.86 -14.18
N CYS A 308 -8.21 -41.38 -15.37
CA CYS A 308 -9.55 -41.74 -15.82
C CYS A 308 -9.96 -43.18 -15.55
N THR A 309 -9.12 -43.94 -14.88
CA THR A 309 -9.46 -45.29 -14.45
C THR A 309 -9.17 -45.39 -12.95
N THR A 310 -9.90 -46.29 -12.28
CA THR A 310 -9.68 -46.62 -10.88
C THR A 310 -9.78 -48.11 -10.66
N GLY A 311 -9.03 -48.63 -9.69
CA GLY A 311 -9.09 -50.05 -9.31
C GLY A 311 -8.32 -50.96 -10.28
N GLU A 312 -7.24 -50.44 -10.82
CA GLU A 312 -6.26 -51.13 -11.67
C GLU A 312 -5.64 -52.30 -10.90
N VAL A 313 -5.39 -53.39 -11.61
CA VAL A 313 -4.78 -54.58 -11.04
C VAL A 313 -3.76 -55.13 -12.03
N CYS A 314 -2.60 -55.49 -11.51
CA CYS A 314 -1.57 -56.18 -12.28
C CYS A 314 -2.07 -57.52 -12.77
N ASP A 315 -1.93 -57.75 -14.07
CA ASP A 315 -2.22 -59.05 -14.66
C ASP A 315 -1.08 -60.05 -14.40
N VAL A 316 -1.32 -61.31 -14.79
CA VAL A 316 -0.33 -62.40 -14.63
C VAL A 316 0.91 -62.24 -15.52
N GLY A 317 0.90 -61.27 -16.45
CA GLY A 317 2.00 -60.92 -17.33
C GLY A 317 2.86 -59.76 -16.83
N GLY A 318 2.51 -59.16 -15.68
CA GLY A 318 3.19 -58.00 -15.13
C GLY A 318 2.80 -56.69 -15.82
N THR A 319 1.60 -56.60 -16.41
CA THR A 319 1.09 -55.35 -16.98
C THR A 319 -0.04 -54.82 -16.10
N CYS A 320 0.02 -53.53 -15.76
CA CYS A 320 -1.09 -52.85 -15.10
C CYS A 320 -2.24 -52.67 -16.10
N ALA A 321 -3.31 -53.44 -15.94
CA ALA A 321 -4.48 -53.33 -16.81
C ALA A 321 -5.41 -52.22 -16.31
N GLY A 322 -5.85 -51.35 -17.24
CA GLY A 322 -6.71 -50.21 -16.91
C GLY A 322 -7.96 -50.61 -16.14
N GLY A 323 -8.21 -49.91 -15.04
CA GLY A 323 -9.30 -50.17 -14.11
C GLY A 323 -10.69 -49.84 -14.66
N THR A 324 -11.65 -49.68 -13.77
CA THR A 324 -12.98 -49.17 -14.13
C THR A 324 -12.90 -47.69 -14.50
N ALA A 325 -13.57 -47.28 -15.58
CA ALA A 325 -13.63 -45.88 -15.98
C ALA A 325 -14.14 -45.01 -14.81
N ASN A 326 -13.37 -43.97 -14.49
CA ASN A 326 -13.71 -42.99 -13.47
C ASN A 326 -14.94 -42.19 -13.92
N ASP A 327 -15.91 -42.03 -13.03
CA ASP A 327 -17.12 -41.25 -13.29
C ASP A 327 -16.84 -39.79 -12.94
N CYS A 328 -16.61 -38.98 -13.98
CA CYS A 328 -16.30 -37.56 -13.83
C CYS A 328 -17.55 -36.68 -13.75
N GLU A 329 -18.72 -37.26 -13.52
CA GLU A 329 -19.95 -36.47 -13.38
C GLU A 329 -19.90 -35.62 -12.09
N ASP A 330 -19.91 -34.29 -12.23
CA ASP A 330 -19.97 -33.35 -11.10
C ASP A 330 -21.41 -32.96 -10.71
N LEU A 331 -22.40 -33.51 -11.43
CA LEU A 331 -23.83 -33.24 -11.31
C LEU A 331 -24.23 -31.79 -11.64
N ASN A 332 -23.36 -31.06 -12.33
CA ASN A 332 -23.63 -29.71 -12.78
C ASN A 332 -24.08 -29.73 -14.25
N SER A 333 -25.35 -29.38 -14.48
CA SER A 333 -25.91 -29.31 -15.84
C SER A 333 -25.23 -28.29 -16.76
N CYS A 334 -24.40 -27.40 -16.19
CA CYS A 334 -23.66 -26.36 -16.89
C CYS A 334 -22.19 -26.69 -17.16
N THR A 335 -21.78 -27.93 -16.90
CA THR A 335 -20.49 -28.46 -17.32
C THR A 335 -20.68 -29.62 -18.29
N LEU A 336 -19.66 -29.82 -19.13
CA LEU A 336 -19.47 -31.01 -19.95
C LEU A 336 -18.35 -31.80 -19.31
N ASP A 337 -18.77 -32.86 -18.64
CA ASP A 337 -17.86 -33.73 -17.94
C ASP A 337 -17.21 -34.70 -18.91
N SER A 338 -15.89 -34.70 -18.90
CA SER A 338 -15.09 -35.60 -19.70
C SER A 338 -13.84 -35.98 -18.92
N CYS A 339 -13.37 -37.20 -19.14
CA CYS A 339 -12.11 -37.60 -18.54
C CYS A 339 -10.98 -37.54 -19.56
N HIS A 340 -9.95 -36.76 -19.23
CA HIS A 340 -8.75 -36.61 -20.05
C HIS A 340 -7.61 -37.51 -19.51
N PRO A 341 -6.97 -38.34 -20.35
CA PRO A 341 -6.03 -39.39 -19.93
C PRO A 341 -4.72 -38.90 -19.29
N VAL A 342 -4.55 -37.58 -19.12
CA VAL A 342 -3.40 -36.94 -18.47
C VAL A 342 -3.83 -35.93 -17.41
N LEU A 343 -4.99 -35.27 -17.60
CA LEU A 343 -5.43 -34.16 -16.75
C LEU A 343 -6.50 -34.59 -15.73
N GLY A 344 -7.01 -35.82 -15.84
CA GLY A 344 -8.08 -36.32 -14.99
C GLY A 344 -9.45 -35.81 -15.43
N CYS A 345 -10.37 -35.68 -14.47
CA CYS A 345 -11.71 -35.17 -14.73
C CYS A 345 -11.65 -33.70 -15.13
N LEU A 346 -12.24 -33.40 -16.28
CA LEU A 346 -12.42 -32.06 -16.80
C LEU A 346 -13.90 -31.73 -16.84
N HIS A 347 -14.26 -30.60 -16.25
CA HIS A 347 -15.62 -30.07 -16.19
C HIS A 347 -15.67 -28.78 -17.01
N LEU A 348 -15.79 -28.91 -18.33
CA LEU A 348 -15.72 -27.74 -19.23
C LEU A 348 -17.06 -27.03 -19.30
N PHE A 349 -17.07 -25.70 -19.23
CA PHE A 349 -18.32 -24.94 -19.26
C PHE A 349 -19.14 -25.24 -20.51
N ALA A 350 -20.36 -25.70 -20.28
CA ALA A 350 -21.35 -25.97 -21.31
C ALA A 350 -22.16 -24.71 -21.59
N ALA A 351 -22.43 -24.43 -22.86
CA ALA A 351 -23.43 -23.45 -23.25
C ALA A 351 -24.77 -24.17 -23.49
N GLY A 352 -25.85 -23.65 -22.93
CA GLY A 352 -27.16 -24.28 -23.07
C GLY A 352 -28.17 -23.78 -22.04
N GLY A 353 -29.41 -24.24 -22.19
CA GLY A 353 -30.42 -24.03 -21.15
C GLY A 353 -30.20 -25.00 -20.00
N CYS A 354 -30.43 -24.54 -18.78
CA CYS A 354 -30.35 -25.31 -17.55
C CYS A 354 -31.58 -25.03 -16.68
N ASP A 355 -31.59 -25.57 -15.47
CA ASP A 355 -32.59 -25.30 -14.43
C ASP A 355 -31.81 -24.99 -13.15
N ASP A 356 -31.87 -23.75 -12.68
CA ASP A 356 -31.15 -23.31 -11.47
C ASP A 356 -31.89 -23.75 -10.19
N GLY A 357 -33.04 -24.43 -10.33
CA GLY A 357 -33.90 -24.86 -9.24
C GLY A 357 -34.69 -23.72 -8.59
N ASP A 358 -34.52 -22.48 -9.06
CA ASP A 358 -35.25 -21.31 -8.57
C ASP A 358 -36.55 -21.15 -9.36
N ALA A 359 -37.68 -21.42 -8.69
CA ALA A 359 -39.00 -21.20 -9.29
C ALA A 359 -39.28 -19.73 -9.67
N CYS A 360 -38.44 -18.79 -9.22
CA CYS A 360 -38.54 -17.36 -9.47
C CYS A 360 -37.85 -16.88 -10.75
N THR A 361 -37.03 -17.73 -11.35
CA THR A 361 -36.30 -17.45 -12.58
C THR A 361 -36.95 -18.18 -13.76
N ILE A 362 -36.76 -17.64 -14.96
CA ILE A 362 -37.19 -18.27 -16.21
C ILE A 362 -36.08 -18.21 -17.25
N ASN A 363 -36.10 -19.19 -18.15
CA ASN A 363 -35.16 -19.31 -19.28
C ASN A 363 -33.70 -19.43 -18.81
N ASP A 364 -33.44 -20.31 -17.86
CA ASP A 364 -32.13 -20.43 -17.25
C ASP A 364 -31.10 -20.91 -18.26
N VAL A 365 -29.92 -20.30 -18.18
CA VAL A 365 -28.82 -20.49 -19.12
C VAL A 365 -27.53 -20.68 -18.35
N CYS A 366 -26.73 -21.59 -18.85
CA CYS A 366 -25.41 -21.83 -18.32
C CYS A 366 -24.47 -20.67 -18.69
N VAL A 367 -23.86 -20.07 -17.67
CA VAL A 367 -22.85 -19.03 -17.81
C VAL A 367 -21.68 -19.41 -16.91
N ALA A 368 -20.51 -19.62 -17.50
CA ALA A 368 -19.27 -19.95 -16.77
C ALA A 368 -19.41 -21.14 -15.78
N GLY A 369 -20.17 -22.16 -16.15
CA GLY A 369 -20.35 -23.35 -15.32
C GLY A 369 -21.43 -23.22 -14.25
N GLU A 370 -22.09 -22.08 -14.14
CA GLU A 370 -23.22 -21.89 -13.22
C GLU A 370 -24.52 -21.67 -13.99
N CYS A 371 -25.62 -22.14 -13.44
CA CYS A 371 -26.94 -21.95 -14.03
C CYS A 371 -27.55 -20.64 -13.54
N PHE A 372 -27.86 -19.73 -14.48
CA PHE A 372 -28.49 -18.45 -14.18
C PHE A 372 -29.81 -18.31 -14.90
N GLY A 373 -30.88 -18.03 -14.16
CA GLY A 373 -32.17 -17.68 -14.72
C GLY A 373 -32.54 -16.20 -14.63
N ALA A 374 -33.37 -15.74 -15.56
CA ALA A 374 -33.86 -14.36 -15.55
C ALA A 374 -34.96 -14.21 -14.48
N LYS A 375 -34.70 -13.41 -13.44
CA LYS A 375 -35.66 -13.13 -12.37
C LYS A 375 -36.99 -12.61 -12.94
N THR A 376 -38.09 -13.21 -12.51
CA THR A 376 -39.44 -12.71 -12.78
C THR A 376 -39.89 -11.73 -11.69
N ASN A 377 -40.81 -10.84 -12.04
CA ASN A 377 -41.41 -9.87 -11.11
C ASN A 377 -42.42 -10.48 -10.13
N GLN A 378 -42.43 -11.81 -9.93
CA GLN A 378 -43.42 -12.53 -9.13
C GLN A 378 -42.88 -13.20 -7.86
N CYS A 379 -41.62 -12.96 -7.50
CA CYS A 379 -41.06 -13.42 -6.23
C CYS A 379 -40.87 -12.31 -5.20
N ALA A 380 -40.82 -12.71 -3.93
CA ALA A 380 -40.65 -11.79 -2.81
C ALA A 380 -39.35 -11.00 -3.01
N LEU A 381 -39.47 -9.69 -3.21
CA LEU A 381 -38.35 -8.76 -3.22
C LEU A 381 -37.57 -8.94 -1.92
N CYS A 382 -36.24 -9.04 -2.01
CA CYS A 382 -35.41 -9.02 -0.81
C CYS A 382 -35.67 -7.71 -0.06
N PRO A 383 -36.28 -7.76 1.14
CA PRO A 383 -36.65 -6.55 1.84
C PRO A 383 -35.37 -5.87 2.33
N VAL A 384 -35.09 -4.68 1.80
CA VAL A 384 -33.98 -3.86 2.27
C VAL A 384 -34.46 -3.12 3.51
N THR A 385 -33.80 -3.35 4.64
CA THR A 385 -34.03 -2.53 5.83
C THR A 385 -33.39 -1.17 5.59
N VAL A 386 -34.19 -0.11 5.50
CA VAL A 386 -33.68 1.25 5.32
C VAL A 386 -32.83 1.64 6.51
N THR A 387 -31.57 1.98 6.25
CA THR A 387 -30.67 2.61 7.21
C THR A 387 -30.52 4.08 6.83
N ASP A 388 -30.29 4.93 7.82
CA ASP A 388 -30.10 6.36 7.63
C ASP A 388 -28.62 6.76 7.58
N HIS A 389 -27.76 5.78 7.27
CA HIS A 389 -26.30 5.85 7.16
C HIS A 389 -25.78 5.42 5.76
N ALA A 390 -26.65 5.42 4.76
CA ALA A 390 -26.30 5.10 3.38
C ALA A 390 -25.54 6.24 2.69
N ASN A 391 -24.59 5.86 1.85
CA ASN A 391 -23.65 6.75 1.17
C ASN A 391 -23.49 6.35 -0.30
N LYS A 392 -23.71 7.28 -1.24
CA LYS A 392 -23.53 7.07 -2.67
C LYS A 392 -22.07 7.26 -3.06
N ILE A 393 -21.50 6.32 -3.81
CA ILE A 393 -20.18 6.49 -4.43
C ILE A 393 -20.24 7.53 -5.55
N THR A 394 -19.40 8.56 -5.47
CA THR A 394 -19.27 9.65 -6.46
C THR A 394 -17.99 9.58 -7.28
N SER A 395 -16.99 8.84 -6.81
CA SER A 395 -15.80 8.51 -7.59
C SER A 395 -15.40 7.06 -7.37
N LEU A 396 -14.93 6.41 -8.42
CA LEU A 396 -14.29 5.11 -8.35
C LEU A 396 -13.05 5.14 -9.24
N GLU A 397 -11.93 4.71 -8.68
CA GLU A 397 -10.65 4.69 -9.38
C GLU A 397 -9.87 3.43 -8.99
N LEU A 398 -9.33 2.71 -9.97
CA LEU A 398 -8.27 1.75 -9.71
C LEU A 398 -7.01 2.56 -9.42
N ALA A 399 -6.46 2.44 -8.22
CA ALA A 399 -5.27 3.19 -7.89
C ALA A 399 -4.13 2.83 -8.85
N ASN A 400 -3.35 3.82 -9.30
CA ASN A 400 -2.32 3.63 -10.32
C ASN A 400 -0.92 3.41 -9.73
N ASP A 401 -0.79 3.52 -8.42
CA ASP A 401 0.42 3.33 -7.64
C ASP A 401 0.07 2.63 -6.31
N GLY A 402 1.07 2.18 -5.56
CA GLY A 402 0.88 1.70 -4.18
C GLY A 402 1.45 2.70 -3.15
N ASN A 403 1.28 3.99 -3.44
CA ASN A 403 1.61 5.03 -2.48
C ASN A 403 0.56 5.13 -1.35
N GLN A 404 0.84 5.96 -0.34
CA GLN A 404 -0.07 6.17 0.77
C GLN A 404 -1.47 6.61 0.35
N GLY A 405 -2.47 5.86 0.80
CA GLY A 405 -3.87 6.09 0.45
C GLY A 405 -4.28 5.61 -0.95
N SER A 406 -3.39 4.91 -1.67
CA SER A 406 -3.67 4.31 -2.98
C SER A 406 -3.94 2.81 -2.91
N GLY A 407 -3.36 2.07 -1.96
CA GLY A 407 -3.54 0.62 -1.79
C GLY A 407 -3.77 0.20 -0.34
N LEU A 408 -3.94 -1.11 -0.12
CA LEU A 408 -4.02 -1.73 1.21
C LEU A 408 -3.08 -2.91 1.30
N ASP A 409 -2.42 -3.04 2.44
CA ASP A 409 -1.63 -4.23 2.76
C ASP A 409 -2.54 -5.44 2.90
N VAL A 410 -2.46 -6.38 1.95
CA VAL A 410 -3.33 -7.54 1.89
C VAL A 410 -2.64 -8.75 2.52
N ASP A 411 -1.34 -8.94 2.29
CA ASP A 411 -0.59 -10.12 2.73
C ASP A 411 0.46 -9.85 3.84
N SER A 412 0.75 -8.57 4.14
CA SER A 412 1.78 -8.14 5.10
C SER A 412 3.19 -8.61 4.78
N ASP A 413 3.46 -8.93 3.51
CA ASP A 413 4.79 -9.19 2.99
C ASP A 413 5.42 -7.88 2.47
N PRO A 414 6.53 -7.40 3.07
CA PRO A 414 7.20 -6.21 2.55
C PRO A 414 7.79 -6.36 1.15
N SER A 415 7.91 -7.60 0.64
CA SER A 415 8.46 -7.93 -0.67
C SER A 415 7.46 -7.77 -1.82
N THR A 416 6.16 -7.68 -1.52
CA THR A 416 5.04 -7.50 -2.48
C THR A 416 4.61 -6.04 -2.63
N CYS A 417 5.17 -5.15 -1.81
CA CYS A 417 4.89 -3.72 -1.86
C CYS A 417 5.23 -3.08 -3.21
N ALA A 418 4.29 -2.27 -3.72
CA ALA A 418 4.54 -1.35 -4.82
C ALA A 418 4.48 0.09 -4.31
N PRO A 419 5.47 0.98 -4.57
CA PRO A 419 6.76 0.69 -5.17
C PRO A 419 7.67 -0.11 -4.23
N ASP A 420 8.58 -0.91 -4.81
CA ASP A 420 9.52 -1.78 -4.09
C ASP A 420 10.22 -1.02 -2.94
N SER A 421 10.25 -1.62 -1.74
CA SER A 421 10.96 -1.18 -0.52
C SER A 421 10.37 -0.03 0.32
N ASP A 422 9.19 0.51 -0.02
CA ASP A 422 8.49 1.49 0.83
C ASP A 422 7.01 1.13 1.05
N CYS A 423 6.78 0.27 2.05
CA CYS A 423 5.44 -0.14 2.48
C CYS A 423 4.77 0.86 3.45
N SER A 424 5.37 2.03 3.69
CA SER A 424 4.83 2.99 4.68
C SER A 424 3.53 3.66 4.23
N GLY A 425 3.17 3.49 2.95
CA GLY A 425 2.04 4.14 2.31
C GLY A 425 0.80 3.28 2.09
N GLY A 426 0.81 2.34 1.16
CA GLY A 426 -0.45 1.74 0.68
C GLY A 426 -0.17 0.55 -0.22
N VAL A 427 -0.07 -0.59 0.43
CA VAL A 427 0.53 -1.85 -0.02
C VAL A 427 -0.39 -2.59 -1.03
N ASP A 428 0.16 -3.60 -1.69
CA ASP A 428 -0.31 -4.45 -2.80
C ASP A 428 -1.32 -3.82 -3.80
N ASN A 429 -0.81 -3.48 -4.99
CA ASN A 429 -1.65 -2.99 -6.10
C ASN A 429 -1.12 -3.39 -7.49
N ALA A 430 -0.92 -4.68 -7.73
CA ALA A 430 -0.46 -5.23 -9.00
C ALA A 430 -1.41 -4.90 -10.16
N LEU A 431 -2.73 -4.88 -9.93
CA LEU A 431 -3.71 -4.44 -10.91
C LEU A 431 -3.69 -2.93 -11.16
N GLY A 432 -3.02 -2.15 -10.33
CA GLY A 432 -2.91 -0.70 -10.52
C GLY A 432 -2.20 -0.29 -11.81
N ILE A 433 -1.33 -1.16 -12.34
CA ILE A 433 -0.61 -0.92 -13.61
C ILE A 433 -1.59 -0.67 -14.78
N ILE A 434 -2.76 -1.32 -14.76
CA ILE A 434 -3.79 -1.13 -15.79
C ILE A 434 -4.81 -0.06 -15.43
N GLY A 435 -4.76 0.51 -14.21
CA GLY A 435 -5.68 1.56 -13.79
C GLY A 435 -5.60 2.79 -14.71
N ALA A 436 -4.41 3.16 -15.20
CA ALA A 436 -4.24 4.26 -16.14
C ALA A 436 -4.97 4.05 -17.49
N LEU A 437 -5.27 2.80 -17.85
CA LEU A 437 -6.05 2.46 -19.05
C LEU A 437 -7.55 2.48 -18.81
N LEU A 438 -7.98 2.23 -17.57
CA LEU A 438 -9.38 1.98 -17.22
C LEU A 438 -10.04 3.15 -16.48
N ASN A 439 -9.28 3.94 -15.71
CA ASN A 439 -9.81 4.96 -14.81
C ASN A 439 -10.66 6.01 -15.53
N ASP A 440 -10.29 6.43 -16.74
CA ASP A 440 -11.12 7.36 -17.52
C ASP A 440 -12.51 6.77 -17.82
N SER A 441 -12.56 5.48 -18.17
CA SER A 441 -13.81 4.78 -18.45
C SER A 441 -14.63 4.54 -17.18
N VAL A 442 -13.96 4.19 -16.08
CA VAL A 442 -14.61 3.94 -14.78
C VAL A 442 -15.17 5.24 -14.22
N ALA A 443 -14.37 6.32 -14.22
CA ALA A 443 -14.78 7.65 -13.80
C ALA A 443 -15.94 8.17 -14.65
N ALA A 444 -15.89 8.01 -15.98
CA ALA A 444 -17.01 8.35 -16.85
C ALA A 444 -18.29 7.57 -16.48
N SER A 445 -18.18 6.27 -16.18
CA SER A 445 -19.34 5.45 -15.80
C SER A 445 -20.00 5.91 -14.49
N VAL A 446 -19.21 6.37 -13.51
CA VAL A 446 -19.74 6.96 -12.28
C VAL A 446 -20.33 8.34 -12.56
N ASN A 447 -19.61 9.20 -13.30
CA ASN A 447 -20.01 10.57 -13.63
C ASN A 447 -21.29 10.63 -14.47
N ASP A 448 -21.47 9.70 -15.41
CA ASP A 448 -22.66 9.61 -16.25
C ASP A 448 -23.82 8.87 -15.56
N GLY A 449 -23.61 8.40 -14.32
CA GLY A 449 -24.64 7.72 -13.53
C GLY A 449 -24.98 6.34 -14.06
N VAL A 450 -24.07 5.71 -14.81
CA VAL A 450 -24.20 4.30 -15.20
C VAL A 450 -23.95 3.41 -13.98
N VAL A 451 -22.91 3.73 -13.20
CA VAL A 451 -22.59 3.04 -11.94
C VAL A 451 -23.20 3.80 -10.77
N LYS A 452 -24.19 3.18 -10.12
CA LYS A 452 -24.89 3.79 -8.99
C LYS A 452 -24.75 2.95 -7.72
N TRP A 453 -23.52 2.78 -7.24
CA TRP A 453 -23.29 2.01 -6.02
C TRP A 453 -23.54 2.78 -4.72
N ILE A 454 -24.20 2.12 -3.77
CA ILE A 454 -24.54 2.63 -2.44
C ILE A 454 -23.79 1.80 -1.40
N VAL A 455 -23.04 2.46 -0.53
CA VAL A 455 -22.44 1.90 0.68
C VAL A 455 -23.41 2.13 1.82
N ASP A 456 -23.89 1.05 2.43
CA ASP A 456 -24.79 1.05 3.58
C ASP A 456 -24.04 0.63 4.85
N LEU A 457 -23.93 1.54 5.82
CA LEU A 457 -23.33 1.29 7.14
C LEU A 457 -24.43 0.87 8.12
N LYS A 458 -24.86 -0.37 7.99
CA LYS A 458 -25.98 -0.93 8.74
C LYS A 458 -25.62 -1.14 10.20
N ASP A 459 -26.51 -0.65 11.06
CA ASP A 459 -26.37 -0.69 12.52
C ASP A 459 -25.06 -0.04 12.99
N LEU A 460 -24.65 1.07 12.34
CA LEU A 460 -23.42 1.82 12.65
C LEU A 460 -23.26 2.01 14.17
N THR A 461 -22.14 1.53 14.68
CA THR A 461 -21.71 1.72 16.06
C THR A 461 -20.43 2.54 16.12
N TRP A 462 -20.20 3.15 17.28
CA TRP A 462 -18.99 3.91 17.59
C TRP A 462 -18.16 3.13 18.61
N ASP A 463 -16.88 3.49 18.76
CA ASP A 463 -15.96 2.94 19.78
C ASP A 463 -15.50 1.48 19.58
N GLY A 464 -15.38 1.03 18.32
CA GLY A 464 -14.75 -0.25 17.97
C GLY A 464 -15.66 -1.49 18.01
N GLU A 465 -16.95 -1.32 18.32
CA GLU A 465 -17.92 -2.40 18.15
C GLU A 465 -18.14 -2.70 16.65
N PRO A 466 -18.29 -3.98 16.25
CA PRO A 466 -18.52 -4.34 14.85
C PRO A 466 -19.95 -4.02 14.40
N PHE A 467 -20.07 -3.58 13.16
CA PHE A 467 -21.32 -3.38 12.44
C PHE A 467 -21.20 -3.89 10.99
N ALA A 468 -22.32 -3.95 10.27
CA ALA A 468 -22.34 -4.46 8.90
C ALA A 468 -22.17 -3.33 7.88
N MET A 469 -21.30 -3.52 6.90
CA MET A 469 -21.11 -2.63 5.76
C MET A 469 -21.48 -3.39 4.49
N HIS A 470 -22.52 -2.95 3.81
CA HIS A 470 -22.99 -3.54 2.55
C HIS A 470 -22.75 -2.59 1.39
N VAL A 471 -22.51 -3.12 0.19
CA VAL A 471 -22.52 -2.32 -1.04
C VAL A 471 -23.52 -2.90 -2.03
N TYR A 472 -24.34 -2.02 -2.58
CA TYR A 472 -25.40 -2.39 -3.49
C TYR A 472 -25.27 -1.66 -4.81
N ASP A 473 -25.62 -2.32 -5.91
CA ASP A 473 -25.98 -1.60 -7.14
C ASP A 473 -27.39 -1.03 -7.00
N SER A 474 -27.65 0.16 -7.55
CA SER A 474 -28.92 0.86 -7.33
C SER A 474 -29.37 1.70 -8.53
N GLY A 475 -30.66 2.02 -8.56
CA GLY A 475 -31.26 3.01 -9.45
C GLY A 475 -31.75 4.22 -8.67
N LEU A 476 -31.91 5.36 -9.33
CA LEU A 476 -32.69 6.47 -8.74
C LEU A 476 -34.17 6.10 -8.75
N THR A 477 -34.89 6.40 -7.68
CA THR A 477 -36.34 6.15 -7.60
C THR A 477 -37.11 7.11 -8.49
N ASP A 478 -38.34 6.74 -8.89
CA ASP A 478 -39.26 7.63 -9.62
C ASP A 478 -39.66 8.88 -8.79
N ALA A 479 -39.52 8.83 -7.45
CA ALA A 479 -39.83 9.93 -6.55
C ALA A 479 -38.75 11.03 -6.55
N SER A 480 -37.50 10.63 -6.77
CA SER A 480 -36.48 11.56 -7.25
C SER A 480 -36.83 11.86 -8.71
N GLU A 481 -37.14 13.11 -9.06
CA GLU A 481 -37.16 13.43 -10.48
C GLU A 481 -35.74 13.17 -10.98
N ALA A 482 -35.47 12.03 -11.64
CA ALA A 482 -34.14 11.63 -12.11
C ALA A 482 -33.53 12.65 -13.10
N ALA A 483 -34.30 13.68 -13.47
CA ALA A 483 -33.88 14.85 -14.23
C ALA A 483 -33.50 16.09 -13.38
N LEU A 484 -33.74 16.07 -12.05
CA LEU A 484 -33.47 17.18 -11.12
C LEU A 484 -32.47 16.85 -10.01
N CYS A 485 -32.26 15.58 -9.65
CA CYS A 485 -31.27 15.23 -8.62
C CYS A 485 -29.87 15.12 -9.24
N ASP A 486 -28.94 15.98 -8.81
CA ASP A 486 -27.52 15.84 -9.18
C ASP A 486 -26.86 14.83 -8.23
N PHE A 487 -26.86 13.56 -8.61
CA PHE A 487 -26.32 12.47 -7.79
C PHE A 487 -24.80 12.58 -7.49
N GLN A 488 -24.10 13.57 -8.06
CA GLN A 488 -22.70 13.88 -7.71
C GLN A 488 -22.57 14.84 -6.53
N HIS A 489 -23.63 15.60 -6.21
CA HIS A 489 -23.56 16.67 -5.21
C HIS A 489 -24.75 16.71 -4.24
N ASP A 490 -25.89 16.13 -4.62
CA ASP A 490 -27.14 16.12 -3.87
C ASP A 490 -27.37 14.78 -3.17
N THR A 491 -28.04 14.82 -2.02
CA THR A 491 -28.59 13.62 -1.38
C THR A 491 -29.85 13.18 -2.12
N CYS A 492 -29.73 12.08 -2.88
CA CYS A 492 -30.82 11.49 -3.65
C CYS A 492 -31.40 10.23 -2.99
N GLU A 493 -32.57 9.81 -3.49
CA GLU A 493 -33.26 8.58 -3.08
C GLU A 493 -33.07 7.46 -4.12
N TYR A 494 -32.73 6.25 -3.64
CA TYR A 494 -32.31 5.12 -4.48
C TYR A 494 -33.07 3.83 -4.19
N ASP A 495 -33.35 3.07 -5.25
CA ASP A 495 -33.87 1.71 -5.20
C ASP A 495 -32.70 0.71 -5.36
N VAL A 496 -32.57 -0.24 -4.44
CA VAL A 496 -31.54 -1.26 -4.53
C VAL A 496 -31.87 -2.30 -5.60
N ALA A 497 -30.91 -2.58 -6.49
CA ALA A 497 -31.04 -3.57 -7.52
C ALA A 497 -31.02 -4.99 -6.93
N GLN A 498 -31.97 -5.84 -7.34
CA GLN A 498 -32.10 -7.23 -6.85
C GLN A 498 -30.87 -8.11 -7.17
N LEU A 499 -30.11 -7.76 -8.20
CA LEU A 499 -28.82 -8.37 -8.54
C LEU A 499 -27.72 -8.13 -7.50
N SER A 500 -27.96 -7.30 -6.48
CA SER A 500 -27.06 -7.14 -5.33
C SER A 500 -27.17 -8.26 -4.30
N PHE A 501 -28.16 -9.17 -4.44
CA PHE A 501 -28.45 -10.21 -3.46
C PHE A 501 -28.43 -11.62 -4.06
N ASP A 502 -28.05 -12.60 -3.25
CA ASP A 502 -28.21 -14.01 -3.54
C ASP A 502 -29.67 -14.50 -3.36
N GLN A 503 -29.90 -15.80 -3.57
CA GLN A 503 -31.21 -16.43 -3.39
C GLN A 503 -31.75 -16.38 -1.95
N ASN A 504 -30.89 -16.16 -0.96
CA ASN A 504 -31.22 -16.07 0.46
C ASN A 504 -31.35 -14.61 0.93
N CYS A 505 -31.30 -13.64 0.02
CA CYS A 505 -31.28 -12.21 0.32
C CYS A 505 -30.04 -11.75 1.11
N VAL A 506 -28.92 -12.44 0.94
CA VAL A 506 -27.60 -12.03 1.43
C VAL A 506 -26.93 -11.15 0.36
N PRO A 507 -26.43 -9.95 0.70
CA PRO A 507 -25.72 -9.11 -0.25
C PRO A 507 -24.42 -9.78 -0.74
N TYR A 508 -24.14 -9.70 -2.05
CA TYR A 508 -22.89 -10.24 -2.63
C TYR A 508 -21.64 -9.46 -2.18
N PHE A 509 -21.81 -8.18 -1.84
CA PHE A 509 -20.75 -7.32 -1.35
C PHE A 509 -21.09 -6.88 0.08
N SER A 510 -20.52 -7.59 1.05
CA SER A 510 -20.77 -7.37 2.48
C SER A 510 -19.51 -7.56 3.31
N PHE A 511 -19.35 -6.72 4.33
CA PHE A 511 -18.44 -6.92 5.46
C PHE A 511 -19.25 -6.90 6.75
N ASP A 512 -19.27 -8.01 7.47
CA ASP A 512 -20.02 -8.11 8.74
C ASP A 512 -19.19 -7.66 9.97
N ASN A 513 -17.96 -7.20 9.73
CA ASN A 513 -16.98 -6.87 10.76
C ASN A 513 -16.44 -5.43 10.64
N ALA A 514 -17.20 -4.51 10.03
CA ALA A 514 -16.77 -3.12 9.93
C ALA A 514 -16.71 -2.48 11.33
N GLN A 515 -15.67 -1.68 11.61
CA GLN A 515 -15.43 -1.06 12.91
C GLN A 515 -14.84 0.33 12.73
N ILE A 516 -15.15 1.23 13.67
CA ILE A 516 -14.45 2.51 13.80
C ILE A 516 -13.34 2.37 14.85
N VAL A 517 -12.08 2.42 14.41
CA VAL A 517 -10.90 2.27 15.27
C VAL A 517 -9.94 3.43 15.02
N ASN A 518 -9.56 4.15 16.09
CA ASN A 518 -8.64 5.29 16.01
C ASN A 518 -9.05 6.40 15.00
N GLY A 519 -10.35 6.58 14.76
CA GLY A 519 -10.85 7.59 13.81
C GLY A 519 -10.83 7.14 12.35
N GLU A 520 -10.56 5.87 12.07
CA GLU A 520 -10.71 5.26 10.74
C GLU A 520 -11.78 4.17 10.77
N LEU A 521 -12.50 4.02 9.66
CA LEU A 521 -13.35 2.86 9.41
C LEU A 521 -12.49 1.77 8.80
N VAL A 522 -12.49 0.59 9.41
CA VAL A 522 -11.83 -0.62 8.90
C VAL A 522 -12.82 -1.76 8.77
N ALA A 523 -12.70 -2.58 7.73
CA ALA A 523 -13.52 -3.76 7.54
C ALA A 523 -12.74 -4.85 6.79
N GLY A 524 -13.19 -6.10 6.91
CA GLY A 524 -12.60 -7.23 6.18
C GLY A 524 -11.37 -7.86 6.84
N GLY A 525 -10.58 -8.60 6.07
CA GLY A 525 -9.41 -9.36 6.52
C GLY A 525 -9.11 -10.59 5.67
N THR A 526 -8.20 -11.46 6.09
CA THR A 526 -7.78 -12.68 5.33
C THR A 526 -8.86 -13.75 5.18
N ASN A 527 -9.98 -13.64 5.89
CA ASN A 527 -11.11 -14.56 5.73
C ASN A 527 -12.28 -13.94 4.95
N SER A 528 -12.10 -12.71 4.45
CA SER A 528 -13.17 -11.98 3.77
C SER A 528 -13.14 -12.27 2.27
N LEU A 529 -14.30 -12.66 1.75
CA LEU A 529 -14.56 -12.88 0.34
C LEU A 529 -15.72 -11.97 -0.05
N ILE A 530 -15.54 -11.20 -1.10
CA ILE A 530 -16.61 -10.38 -1.68
C ILE A 530 -16.74 -10.72 -3.16
N SER A 531 -17.96 -10.86 -3.64
CA SER A 531 -18.24 -11.09 -5.04
C SER A 531 -18.82 -9.81 -5.64
N MET A 532 -18.27 -9.38 -6.76
CA MET A 532 -18.75 -8.24 -7.53
C MET A 532 -19.29 -8.72 -8.87
N VAL A 533 -20.51 -8.31 -9.18
CA VAL A 533 -21.14 -8.56 -10.48
C VAL A 533 -21.23 -7.24 -11.23
N LEU A 534 -20.43 -7.10 -12.28
CA LEU A 534 -20.32 -5.89 -13.08
C LEU A 534 -21.09 -6.03 -14.39
N PRO A 535 -22.15 -5.24 -14.63
CA PRO A 535 -22.76 -5.17 -15.94
C PRO A 535 -21.82 -4.45 -16.91
N LEU A 536 -21.52 -5.09 -18.04
CA LEU A 536 -20.68 -4.57 -19.12
C LEU A 536 -21.51 -4.09 -20.32
N GLN A 537 -20.83 -3.52 -21.32
CA GLN A 537 -21.49 -3.14 -22.57
C GLN A 537 -22.12 -4.37 -23.25
N GLY A 538 -23.27 -4.19 -23.88
CA GLY A 538 -23.97 -5.29 -24.56
C GLY A 538 -24.78 -6.22 -23.65
N GLY A 539 -24.80 -5.98 -22.33
CA GLY A 539 -25.61 -6.75 -21.37
C GLY A 539 -24.90 -7.97 -20.76
N SER A 540 -23.63 -8.19 -21.10
CA SER A 540 -22.78 -9.18 -20.45
C SER A 540 -22.56 -8.83 -18.97
N LEU A 541 -22.43 -9.86 -18.11
CA LEU A 541 -22.08 -9.70 -16.71
C LEU A 541 -20.65 -10.22 -16.49
N LEU A 542 -19.82 -9.43 -15.83
CA LEU A 542 -18.49 -9.83 -15.39
C LEU A 542 -18.55 -10.08 -13.88
N SER A 543 -18.42 -11.34 -13.47
CA SER A 543 -18.34 -11.71 -12.05
C SER A 543 -16.89 -11.86 -11.63
N VAL A 544 -16.51 -11.23 -10.52
CA VAL A 544 -15.17 -11.31 -9.93
C VAL A 544 -15.30 -11.51 -8.43
N THR A 545 -14.43 -12.34 -7.86
CA THR A 545 -14.37 -12.58 -6.42
C THR A 545 -13.06 -12.01 -5.92
N ILE A 546 -13.14 -11.17 -4.91
CA ILE A 546 -11.97 -10.60 -4.26
C ILE A 546 -11.79 -11.36 -2.94
N ALA A 547 -10.67 -12.08 -2.86
CA ALA A 547 -10.20 -12.72 -1.64
C ALA A 547 -9.46 -11.72 -0.76
N TRP A 548 -9.39 -12.05 0.54
CA TRP A 548 -8.74 -11.22 1.56
C TRP A 548 -9.21 -9.77 1.54
N ALA A 549 -10.49 -9.57 1.20
CA ALA A 549 -11.06 -8.26 0.97
C ALA A 549 -10.96 -7.41 2.22
N ARG A 550 -10.51 -6.17 2.07
CA ARG A 550 -10.31 -5.20 3.15
C ARG A 550 -10.79 -3.83 2.74
N VAL A 551 -11.21 -3.04 3.72
CA VAL A 551 -11.56 -1.63 3.57
C VAL A 551 -10.84 -0.83 4.64
N ARG A 552 -10.27 0.31 4.24
CA ARG A 552 -9.88 1.38 5.16
C ARG A 552 -10.45 2.69 4.64
N ALA A 553 -11.11 3.46 5.51
CA ALA A 553 -11.67 4.74 5.14
C ALA A 553 -11.45 5.81 6.21
N SER A 554 -11.14 7.01 5.75
CA SER A 554 -11.38 8.23 6.53
C SER A 554 -12.82 8.68 6.30
N TYR A 555 -13.40 9.33 7.30
CA TYR A 555 -14.81 9.74 7.24
C TYR A 555 -15.04 11.12 7.84
N THR A 556 -16.11 11.76 7.38
CA THR A 556 -16.66 12.97 8.01
C THR A 556 -17.91 12.58 8.78
N GLU A 557 -17.99 12.99 10.04
CA GLU A 557 -19.17 12.78 10.88
C GLU A 557 -19.94 14.09 11.07
N GLU A 558 -21.25 14.05 10.83
CA GLU A 558 -22.17 15.11 11.22
C GLU A 558 -23.40 14.51 11.92
N ASN A 559 -23.70 15.00 13.13
CA ASN A 559 -24.86 14.57 13.92
C ASN A 559 -24.96 13.05 14.13
N GLY A 560 -23.83 12.36 14.37
CA GLY A 560 -23.79 10.91 14.58
C GLY A 560 -23.96 10.10 13.30
N LYS A 561 -23.77 10.71 12.12
CA LYS A 561 -23.82 10.04 10.82
C LYS A 561 -22.55 10.28 10.04
N ILE A 562 -22.10 9.26 9.32
CA ILE A 562 -21.03 9.41 8.33
C ILE A 562 -21.63 10.02 7.06
N THR A 563 -21.23 11.25 6.76
CA THR A 563 -21.72 12.03 5.59
C THR A 563 -20.80 11.97 4.39
N SER A 564 -19.56 11.52 4.58
CA SER A 564 -18.64 11.23 3.48
C SER A 564 -17.64 10.16 3.91
N LEU A 565 -17.32 9.24 3.01
CA LEU A 565 -16.22 8.30 3.12
C LEU A 565 -15.19 8.63 2.04
N SER A 566 -13.91 8.65 2.41
CA SER A 566 -12.81 8.51 1.47
C SER A 566 -12.10 7.20 1.79
N ALA A 567 -12.36 6.18 0.98
CA ALA A 567 -12.00 4.80 1.27
C ALA A 567 -11.12 4.18 0.20
N VAL A 568 -10.29 3.24 0.64
CA VAL A 568 -9.61 2.28 -0.21
C VAL A 568 -10.21 0.91 0.08
N ILE A 569 -10.65 0.23 -0.98
CA ILE A 569 -11.06 -1.17 -0.96
C ILE A 569 -9.93 -1.96 -1.60
N GLY A 570 -9.44 -3.00 -0.94
CA GLY A 570 -8.38 -3.84 -1.46
C GLY A 570 -8.62 -5.33 -1.25
N GLY A 571 -7.79 -6.14 -1.88
CA GLY A 571 -7.82 -7.60 -1.79
C GLY A 571 -7.07 -8.24 -2.95
N ALA A 572 -7.26 -9.54 -3.13
CA ALA A 572 -6.56 -10.34 -4.13
C ALA A 572 -7.57 -11.01 -5.08
N ILE A 573 -7.25 -11.05 -6.37
CA ILE A 573 -8.04 -11.75 -7.38
C ILE A 573 -7.15 -12.79 -8.07
N PRO A 574 -7.53 -14.08 -8.09
CA PRO A 574 -6.81 -15.09 -8.86
C PRO A 574 -6.71 -14.71 -10.33
N LYS A 575 -5.51 -14.81 -10.91
CA LYS A 575 -5.30 -14.46 -12.32
C LYS A 575 -6.13 -15.33 -13.26
N SER A 576 -6.24 -16.61 -12.95
CA SER A 576 -7.08 -17.57 -13.66
C SER A 576 -8.56 -17.17 -13.66
N GLN A 577 -9.05 -16.57 -12.58
CA GLN A 577 -10.41 -16.06 -12.51
C GLN A 577 -10.62 -14.90 -13.48
N LEU A 578 -9.73 -13.92 -13.50
CA LEU A 578 -9.83 -12.79 -14.44
C LEU A 578 -9.70 -13.26 -15.89
N GLU A 579 -8.80 -14.20 -16.17
CA GLU A 579 -8.66 -14.80 -17.50
C GLU A 579 -9.93 -15.53 -17.92
N ALA A 580 -10.52 -16.35 -17.06
CA ALA A 580 -11.77 -17.05 -17.32
C ALA A 580 -12.95 -16.08 -17.50
N ALA A 581 -13.04 -15.07 -16.64
CA ALA A 581 -14.10 -14.08 -16.65
C ALA A 581 -14.06 -13.23 -17.93
N ILE A 582 -12.88 -12.73 -18.33
CA ILE A 582 -12.69 -12.04 -19.61
C ILE A 582 -12.94 -12.99 -20.79
N SER A 583 -12.45 -14.24 -20.71
CA SER A 583 -12.65 -15.29 -21.71
C SER A 583 -14.11 -15.73 -21.87
N GLY A 584 -14.98 -15.45 -20.90
CA GLY A 584 -16.41 -15.71 -20.98
C GLY A 584 -17.22 -14.62 -21.68
N LEU A 585 -16.64 -13.42 -21.87
CA LEU A 585 -17.39 -12.27 -22.37
C LEU A 585 -17.73 -12.36 -23.86
N ASP A 586 -18.92 -11.85 -24.21
CA ASP A 586 -19.34 -11.67 -25.59
C ASP A 586 -18.47 -10.65 -26.34
N PRO A 587 -18.28 -10.79 -27.67
CA PRO A 587 -17.53 -9.82 -28.47
C PRO A 587 -18.08 -8.40 -28.34
N GLY A 588 -17.21 -7.44 -28.00
CA GLY A 588 -17.58 -6.03 -27.83
C GLY A 588 -18.12 -5.66 -26.45
N SER A 589 -18.08 -6.58 -25.48
CA SER A 589 -18.44 -6.27 -24.09
C SER A 589 -17.43 -5.37 -23.38
N LEU A 590 -16.16 -5.44 -23.79
CA LEU A 590 -15.07 -4.62 -23.26
C LEU A 590 -14.76 -3.42 -24.18
N PRO A 591 -14.25 -2.31 -23.62
CA PRO A 591 -13.76 -1.16 -24.40
C PRO A 591 -12.61 -1.51 -25.34
N ILE A 592 -11.88 -2.59 -25.03
CA ILE A 592 -10.78 -3.13 -25.82
C ILE A 592 -11.12 -4.53 -26.32
N ASP A 593 -10.38 -5.00 -27.31
CA ASP A 593 -10.50 -6.37 -27.78
C ASP A 593 -10.19 -7.36 -26.64
N LYS A 594 -10.98 -8.44 -26.58
CA LYS A 594 -10.88 -9.46 -25.53
C LYS A 594 -9.53 -10.16 -25.51
N ASP A 595 -8.95 -10.46 -26.67
CA ASP A 595 -7.63 -11.08 -26.75
C ASP A 595 -6.54 -10.08 -26.34
N ALA A 596 -6.76 -8.78 -26.61
CA ALA A 596 -5.87 -7.73 -26.13
C ALA A 596 -5.95 -7.58 -24.60
N ALA A 597 -7.14 -7.69 -24.00
CA ALA A 597 -7.32 -7.67 -22.55
C ALA A 597 -6.61 -8.86 -21.88
N LEU A 598 -6.80 -10.07 -22.41
CA LEU A 598 -6.10 -11.27 -21.94
C LEU A 598 -4.58 -11.17 -22.13
N GLY A 599 -4.13 -10.60 -23.26
CA GLY A 599 -2.72 -10.35 -23.50
C GLY A 599 -2.10 -9.37 -22.50
N LEU A 600 -2.81 -8.30 -22.13
CA LEU A 600 -2.38 -7.37 -21.09
C LEU A 600 -2.33 -8.05 -19.72
N LEU A 601 -3.37 -8.80 -19.37
CA LEU A 601 -3.44 -9.55 -18.12
C LEU A 601 -2.30 -10.57 -18.00
N GLY A 602 -1.97 -11.26 -19.09
CA GLY A 602 -0.87 -12.21 -19.17
C GLY A 602 0.49 -11.60 -18.83
N LEU A 603 0.70 -10.31 -19.13
CA LEU A 603 1.94 -9.58 -18.85
C LEU A 603 2.07 -9.08 -17.41
N LEU A 604 0.97 -9.04 -16.65
CA LEU A 604 0.99 -8.62 -15.25
C LEU A 604 1.48 -9.77 -14.37
N PRO A 605 2.48 -9.52 -13.50
CA PRO A 605 2.91 -10.52 -12.52
C PRO A 605 1.82 -10.68 -11.45
N ALA A 606 1.60 -11.92 -11.02
CA ALA A 606 0.91 -12.19 -9.77
C ALA A 606 1.86 -11.90 -8.61
N ASP A 607 1.33 -11.34 -7.54
CA ASP A 607 2.08 -10.89 -6.37
C ASP A 607 1.64 -11.57 -5.07
N ILE A 608 0.45 -12.18 -5.04
CA ILE A 608 -0.13 -12.86 -3.87
C ILE A 608 -0.24 -14.37 -4.10
N ASP A 609 0.10 -15.14 -3.06
CA ASP A 609 -0.10 -16.58 -2.91
C ASP A 609 -1.26 -16.82 -1.93
N LEU A 610 -2.43 -17.24 -2.44
CA LEU A 610 -3.62 -17.42 -1.59
C LEU A 610 -3.69 -18.79 -0.90
N ASP A 611 -3.06 -19.83 -1.46
CA ASP A 611 -3.15 -21.20 -0.97
C ASP A 611 -1.93 -21.66 -0.14
N GLY A 612 -0.86 -20.86 -0.15
CA GLY A 612 0.34 -21.02 0.65
C GLY A 612 1.32 -22.05 0.09
N ASP A 613 1.26 -22.37 -1.21
CA ASP A 613 2.17 -23.31 -1.86
C ASP A 613 3.54 -22.70 -2.24
N GLY A 614 3.70 -21.39 -2.07
CA GLY A 614 4.90 -20.62 -2.39
C GLY A 614 4.95 -20.07 -3.81
N ILE A 615 3.93 -20.30 -4.63
CA ILE A 615 3.75 -19.75 -5.97
C ILE A 615 2.75 -18.60 -5.90
N LYS A 616 3.04 -17.50 -6.58
CA LYS A 616 2.13 -16.36 -6.67
C LYS A 616 1.24 -16.51 -7.91
N GLU A 617 -0.06 -16.60 -7.71
CA GLU A 617 -1.10 -16.85 -8.72
C GLU A 617 -2.24 -15.82 -8.69
N SER A 618 -2.27 -15.00 -7.65
CA SER A 618 -3.26 -13.95 -7.43
C SER A 618 -2.65 -12.56 -7.57
N MET A 619 -3.45 -11.61 -8.03
CA MET A 619 -3.05 -10.21 -8.17
C MET A 619 -3.79 -9.35 -7.16
N SER A 620 -3.04 -8.49 -6.48
CA SER A 620 -3.60 -7.49 -5.60
C SER A 620 -4.31 -6.35 -6.34
N LEU A 621 -5.32 -5.81 -5.67
CA LEU A 621 -6.21 -4.77 -6.17
C LEU A 621 -6.32 -3.65 -5.13
N GLY A 622 -6.18 -2.40 -5.57
CA GLY A 622 -6.56 -1.21 -4.81
C GLY A 622 -7.59 -0.35 -5.56
N MET A 623 -8.74 -0.12 -4.94
CA MET A 623 -9.81 0.75 -5.48
C MET A 623 -10.08 1.90 -4.52
N ARG A 624 -9.95 3.14 -5.02
CA ARG A 624 -10.30 4.36 -4.28
C ARG A 624 -11.75 4.74 -4.56
N ILE A 625 -12.47 5.06 -3.50
CA ILE A 625 -13.83 5.57 -3.57
C ILE A 625 -14.01 6.81 -2.70
N ASN A 626 -14.87 7.72 -3.18
CA ASN A 626 -15.40 8.80 -2.36
C ASN A 626 -16.92 8.70 -2.36
N THR A 627 -17.55 9.15 -1.27
CA THR A 627 -19.01 9.10 -1.14
C THR A 627 -19.62 10.40 -0.66
N ILE A 628 -20.91 10.55 -0.94
CA ILE A 628 -21.82 11.55 -0.37
C ILE A 628 -23.04 10.86 0.25
N PRO A 629 -23.88 11.53 1.06
CA PRO A 629 -25.04 10.88 1.68
C PRO A 629 -26.08 10.43 0.65
N ALA A 630 -26.75 9.31 0.94
CA ALA A 630 -27.83 8.76 0.12
C ALA A 630 -29.01 8.30 1.00
N ILE A 631 -30.18 8.20 0.39
CA ILE A 631 -31.39 7.64 1.02
C ILE A 631 -31.77 6.38 0.25
N ILE A 632 -32.01 5.28 0.95
CA ILE A 632 -32.55 4.05 0.35
C ILE A 632 -34.08 4.08 0.49
N ALA A 633 -34.80 3.91 -0.62
CA ALA A 633 -36.26 3.83 -0.63
C ALA A 633 -36.78 2.51 -0.05
N GLU A 634 -38.01 2.55 0.50
CA GLU A 634 -38.74 1.40 1.05
C GLU A 634 -39.49 0.56 0.02
#